data_AF-A0A199VVA9-F1
#
_entry.id   AF-A0A199VVA9-F1
#
_cell.length_a   1.000
_cell.length_b   1.000
_cell.length_c   1.000
_cell.angle_alpha   90.00
_cell.angle_beta   90.00
_cell.angle_gamma   90.00
#
_symmetry.space_group_name_H-M   'P 1'
#
loop_
_entity.id
_entity.type
_entity.pdbx_description
1 polymer ?
#
loop_
_entity_poly.entity_id
_entity_poly.type
_entity_poly.pdbx_seq_one_letter_code
_entity_poly.pdbx_strand_id
1 'polypeptide(L)'
;MIPSKLSSLLLALLPLLAPTASAGNSNLFREYIGAQSRGVKFSDVPINPDVKFHFLLAFALDYTTGSSPMPTNGQFIPFWDTTNLTPSAVAAIKQSNPNVKVAVSLGGYSVGGGPPANFTPSSIDSWVGNAVSSLTSMIQQYNLDGIDVDYENFLADPDTFTECIGQLITTLKNKGVISFASIAPYDDLDLQSHYQALWANYSGVIDYVNFQFYGYPLSTTVDQYVSHYKAQQANYNGGSILASFNTDNSTDYTSKYVSVQTALSACQSLQAAGNLFGIFVWSADNSLIEGFTYEKQAEALLANAHSSPFACSSTFACTNGFGWKLQPLPRVHRAQSGASSSRCTDQSDVEFHFLLAFALDYTTARPHADQRPVHPFWTQPTSPLRRRRHQTKQPERKCSVSLGGYSVGGGPPPTSPFSIDSWVGNAQYNLDGIDIDYENFLADPDTFTECIGQLITTLKNNGVISFASIAPYDDPDIQSHYQALWASYSGVIDYVNFQFYGYDSSTTVDQYVSYYNAQQANYNGGSILASFNTDNNPQFVSVQTALSACQSLQAMGNLFGIFTTPLAKGLRTRSKPRHCLLTLKYIGALFNGVAFTDVPINPNVDFHFILAFAIDYTGGSSPAPTNGQFNIFWDSNNLSPSAVAAIKQSNPNVKVAVSLGGATVSGQPVNFSPTSVDSWVSNAVSSLTSIIQQYNLDGIDVDYENFQSDPGTFTQCIGQLITTLKQNGVISFASIAPFDNSDVQTHYQALWASFGSVIDYVNFQFYAYGPSTTVDQYLSHYNDQTANYNGGTILASFATDNSPNSLSADTGLSACNSLHAEGSLPGIFIWSADDSKSEGFTYETQAQALLTS
;
A
#
# COMPACT_ATOMS: atom_id res chain seq x y z
N MET A 1 37.44 -18.37 34.16
CA MET A 1 36.89 -18.40 35.54
C MET A 1 36.71 -16.97 36.02
N ILE A 2 35.53 -16.66 36.60
CA ILE A 2 35.08 -15.39 37.24
C ILE A 2 34.69 -14.26 36.24
N PRO A 3 33.53 -13.55 36.38
CA PRO A 3 32.16 -14.02 36.64
C PRO A 3 31.06 -13.26 35.84
N SER A 4 29.91 -13.89 35.68
CA SER A 4 28.69 -13.47 34.99
C SER A 4 27.76 -12.57 35.83
N LYS A 5 28.13 -11.31 36.14
CA LYS A 5 27.25 -10.39 36.90
C LYS A 5 27.24 -8.92 36.48
N LEU A 6 27.41 -8.59 35.20
CA LEU A 6 27.14 -7.23 34.70
C LEU A 6 26.17 -7.09 33.52
N SER A 7 25.79 -8.16 32.82
CA SER A 7 24.86 -8.05 31.68
C SER A 7 23.37 -8.01 32.05
N SER A 8 23.01 -8.22 33.32
CA SER A 8 21.61 -8.28 33.76
C SER A 8 20.99 -6.92 34.10
N LEU A 9 21.70 -5.80 33.89
CA LEU A 9 21.17 -4.45 34.17
C LEU A 9 21.04 -3.54 32.95
N LEU A 10 21.56 -3.93 31.77
CA LEU A 10 21.40 -3.14 30.54
C LEU A 10 20.22 -3.60 29.66
N LEU A 11 19.64 -4.78 29.94
CA LEU A 11 18.48 -5.33 29.20
C LEU A 11 17.12 -4.96 29.79
N ALA A 12 17.07 -4.02 30.74
CA ALA A 12 15.83 -3.49 31.31
C ALA A 12 15.45 -2.10 30.78
N LEU A 13 16.16 -1.59 29.77
CA LEU A 13 15.94 -0.23 29.23
C LEU A 13 15.80 -0.17 27.69
N LEU A 14 15.71 -1.32 27.01
CA LEU A 14 15.61 -1.38 25.55
C LEU A 14 14.22 -1.70 24.92
N PRO A 15 13.06 -1.53 25.60
CA PRO A 15 11.79 -1.39 24.87
C PRO A 15 11.40 0.09 24.62
N LEU A 16 12.27 1.07 24.90
CA LEU A 16 11.91 2.50 24.89
C LEU A 16 12.29 3.30 23.63
N LEU A 17 12.78 2.67 22.55
CA LEU A 17 13.26 3.41 21.36
C LEU A 17 12.93 2.74 20.02
N ALA A 18 11.71 2.23 19.85
CA ALA A 18 11.12 2.08 18.53
C ALA A 18 9.92 3.04 18.44
N PRO A 19 9.88 4.01 17.51
CA PRO A 19 8.69 4.80 17.30
C PRO A 19 7.66 3.88 16.64
N THR A 20 6.78 3.27 17.43
CA THR A 20 5.40 3.22 16.96
C THR A 20 5.04 4.68 16.73
N ALA A 21 4.62 5.05 15.52
CA ALA A 21 3.82 6.24 15.38
C ALA A 21 2.54 5.93 16.18
N SER A 22 2.58 6.17 17.50
CA SER A 22 1.39 6.37 18.27
C SER A 22 0.61 7.40 17.49
N ALA A 23 -0.59 7.05 17.01
CA ALA A 23 -1.57 8.04 16.64
C ALA A 23 -1.54 9.09 17.75
N GLY A 24 -1.20 10.32 17.37
CA GLY A 24 -1.16 11.45 18.26
C GLY A 24 -2.40 12.27 17.97
N ASN A 25 -2.94 12.89 19.01
CA ASN A 25 -3.98 13.89 18.81
C ASN A 25 -3.52 14.93 17.78
N SER A 26 -4.43 15.30 16.87
CA SER A 26 -4.24 16.37 15.91
C SER A 26 -5.19 17.52 16.25
N ASN A 27 -4.79 18.75 15.92
CA ASN A 27 -5.57 19.97 16.12
C ASN A 27 -6.34 20.42 14.88
N LEU A 28 -6.73 19.49 14.01
CA LEU A 28 -7.50 19.80 12.80
C LEU A 28 -8.98 20.00 13.15
N PHE A 29 -9.49 21.19 12.83
CA PHE A 29 -10.91 21.54 12.88
C PHE A 29 -11.40 21.86 11.46
N ARG A 30 -12.59 21.36 11.09
CA ARG A 30 -13.19 21.64 9.77
C ARG A 30 -14.66 22.04 9.90
N GLU A 31 -15.09 22.98 9.08
CA GLU A 31 -16.45 23.54 9.15
C GLU A 31 -17.09 23.57 7.75
N TYR A 32 -18.18 22.84 7.56
CA TYR A 32 -18.99 22.99 6.35
C TYR A 32 -19.83 24.28 6.40
N ILE A 33 -19.94 24.98 5.28
CA ILE A 33 -20.60 26.29 5.21
C ILE A 33 -21.18 26.59 3.83
N GLY A 34 -22.38 27.19 3.80
CA GLY A 34 -22.98 27.83 2.64
C GLY A 34 -24.11 27.08 1.95
N ALA A 35 -24.45 25.87 2.38
CA ALA A 35 -25.42 25.01 1.69
C ALA A 35 -26.86 25.50 1.81
N GLN A 36 -27.21 26.20 2.89
CA GLN A 36 -28.61 26.51 3.21
C GLN A 36 -29.00 27.96 2.88
N SER A 37 -28.09 28.76 2.33
CA SER A 37 -28.33 30.17 1.99
C SER A 37 -28.88 31.00 3.15
N ARG A 38 -28.42 30.73 4.38
CA ARG A 38 -28.86 31.43 5.61
C ARG A 38 -28.12 32.75 5.86
N GLY A 39 -27.27 33.18 4.94
CA GLY A 39 -26.51 34.43 5.03
C GLY A 39 -25.34 34.38 6.00
N VAL A 40 -24.91 33.19 6.41
CA VAL A 40 -23.71 33.00 7.23
C VAL A 40 -22.45 33.42 6.46
N LYS A 41 -21.51 34.06 7.14
CA LYS A 41 -20.22 34.50 6.58
C LYS A 41 -19.09 33.82 7.33
N PHE A 42 -17.92 33.70 6.68
CA PHE A 42 -16.70 33.22 7.35
C PHE A 42 -16.37 33.99 8.64
N SER A 43 -16.67 35.29 8.68
CA SER A 43 -16.43 36.15 9.85
C SER A 43 -17.35 35.88 11.04
N ASP A 44 -18.45 35.16 10.84
CA ASP A 44 -19.40 34.83 11.90
C ASP A 44 -18.92 33.61 12.69
N VAL A 45 -18.20 32.70 12.03
CA VAL A 45 -17.68 31.46 12.61
C VAL A 45 -16.47 31.78 13.50
N PRO A 46 -16.44 31.29 14.75
CA PRO A 46 -15.29 31.45 15.63
C PRO A 46 -14.08 30.71 15.05
N ILE A 47 -12.89 31.31 15.19
CA ILE A 47 -11.63 30.71 14.75
C ILE A 47 -10.64 30.83 15.90
N ASN A 48 -10.24 29.69 16.44
CA ASN A 48 -9.19 29.56 17.41
C ASN A 48 -7.82 29.56 16.68
N PRO A 49 -6.87 30.45 17.03
CA PRO A 49 -5.58 30.50 16.37
C PRO A 49 -4.69 29.26 16.61
N ASP A 50 -5.01 28.44 17.62
CA ASP A 50 -4.23 27.27 18.01
C ASP A 50 -4.68 25.97 17.31
N VAL A 51 -5.68 26.03 16.42
CA VAL A 51 -6.13 24.90 15.58
C VAL A 51 -5.78 25.11 14.11
N LYS A 52 -5.61 24.01 13.36
CA LYS A 52 -5.60 24.06 11.89
C LYS A 52 -7.06 24.11 11.43
N PHE A 53 -7.47 25.19 10.79
CA PHE A 53 -8.88 25.46 10.53
C PHE A 53 -9.19 25.36 9.03
N HIS A 54 -10.06 24.44 8.62
CA HIS A 54 -10.48 24.32 7.22
C HIS A 54 -11.97 24.62 7.05
N PHE A 55 -12.34 25.66 6.30
CA PHE A 55 -13.71 25.80 5.81
C PHE A 55 -13.96 24.91 4.59
N LEU A 56 -15.16 24.34 4.47
CA LEU A 56 -15.62 23.54 3.34
C LEU A 56 -16.87 24.18 2.75
N LEU A 57 -16.73 24.85 1.61
CA LEU A 57 -17.85 25.41 0.86
C LEU A 57 -18.75 24.27 0.36
N ALA A 58 -20.00 24.26 0.82
CA ALA A 58 -20.99 23.25 0.48
C ALA A 58 -22.07 23.87 -0.41
N PHE A 59 -22.20 23.53 -1.69
CA PHE A 59 -21.45 22.53 -2.47
C PHE A 59 -21.11 23.04 -3.87
N ALA A 60 -20.13 22.43 -4.53
CA ALA A 60 -20.03 22.43 -5.98
C ALA A 60 -20.70 21.17 -6.54
N LEU A 61 -21.54 21.31 -7.56
CA LEU A 61 -22.19 20.18 -8.23
C LEU A 61 -21.96 20.25 -9.73
N ASP A 62 -21.78 19.08 -10.36
CA ASP A 62 -21.80 18.88 -11.80
C ASP A 62 -23.23 18.73 -12.32
N TYR A 63 -24.05 19.74 -12.03
CA TYR A 63 -25.46 19.82 -12.40
C TYR A 63 -25.82 21.21 -12.93
N THR A 64 -26.78 21.27 -13.85
CA THR A 64 -27.33 22.54 -14.32
C THR A 64 -28.19 23.19 -13.23
N THR A 65 -28.22 24.52 -13.16
CA THR A 65 -29.21 25.26 -12.36
C THR A 65 -30.60 25.27 -13.01
N GLY A 66 -31.66 25.43 -12.22
CA GLY A 66 -33.02 25.67 -12.72
C GLY A 66 -34.05 24.75 -12.06
N SER A 67 -35.29 24.78 -12.57
CA SER A 67 -36.40 23.98 -12.03
C SER A 67 -36.33 22.49 -12.36
N SER A 68 -35.44 22.09 -13.27
CA SER A 68 -35.22 20.70 -13.68
C SER A 68 -33.71 20.48 -13.87
N PRO A 69 -32.94 20.40 -12.78
CA PRO A 69 -31.49 20.26 -12.87
C PRO A 69 -31.11 18.91 -13.50
N MET A 70 -30.11 18.91 -14.38
CA MET A 70 -29.60 17.72 -15.08
C MET A 70 -28.09 17.58 -14.84
N PRO A 71 -27.56 16.34 -14.78
CA PRO A 71 -26.12 16.10 -14.69
C PRO A 71 -25.38 16.71 -15.89
N THR A 72 -24.17 17.23 -15.66
CA THR A 72 -23.35 17.91 -16.67
C THR A 72 -22.06 17.17 -17.00
N ASN A 73 -21.97 15.88 -16.60
CA ASN A 73 -20.81 15.03 -16.84
C ASN A 73 -19.50 15.67 -16.32
N GLY A 74 -19.47 16.02 -15.03
CA GLY A 74 -18.27 16.55 -14.37
C GLY A 74 -18.06 18.05 -14.54
N GLN A 75 -18.96 18.82 -15.15
CA GLN A 75 -18.82 20.28 -15.22
C GLN A 75 -19.38 20.95 -13.96
N PHE A 76 -18.51 21.15 -12.97
CA PHE A 76 -18.88 21.69 -11.66
C PHE A 76 -19.16 23.20 -11.68
N ILE A 77 -20.23 23.60 -10.98
CA ILE A 77 -20.58 24.99 -10.70
C ILE A 77 -20.92 25.20 -9.20
N PRO A 78 -20.82 26.43 -8.67
CA PRO A 78 -21.18 26.72 -7.28
C PRO A 78 -22.69 26.60 -7.01
N PHE A 79 -23.05 25.90 -5.93
CA PHE A 79 -24.41 25.86 -5.36
C PHE A 79 -24.50 26.39 -3.92
N TRP A 80 -23.36 26.81 -3.33
CA TRP A 80 -23.36 27.52 -2.05
C TRP A 80 -23.83 28.98 -2.20
N ASP A 81 -24.01 29.68 -1.07
CA ASP A 81 -24.31 31.12 -1.01
C ASP A 81 -23.16 31.98 -1.56
N THR A 82 -23.07 32.09 -2.88
CA THR A 82 -22.06 32.89 -3.58
C THR A 82 -22.21 34.40 -3.35
N THR A 83 -23.31 34.86 -2.75
CA THR A 83 -23.51 36.26 -2.39
C THR A 83 -22.69 36.63 -1.15
N ASN A 84 -22.68 35.75 -0.15
CA ASN A 84 -21.97 35.99 1.11
C ASN A 84 -20.56 35.36 1.12
N LEU A 85 -20.38 34.21 0.48
CA LEU A 85 -19.11 33.47 0.42
C LEU A 85 -18.42 33.71 -0.93
N THR A 86 -18.03 34.96 -1.16
CA THR A 86 -17.38 35.44 -2.39
C THR A 86 -15.86 35.12 -2.43
N PRO A 87 -15.20 35.18 -3.60
CA PRO A 87 -13.74 35.09 -3.67
C PRO A 87 -13.01 36.10 -2.77
N SER A 88 -13.52 37.34 -2.68
CA SER A 88 -12.98 38.36 -1.80
C SER A 88 -13.14 38.01 -0.32
N ALA A 89 -14.23 37.33 0.05
CA ALA A 89 -14.43 36.86 1.42
C ALA A 89 -13.46 35.73 1.78
N VAL A 90 -13.19 34.80 0.86
CA VAL A 90 -12.16 33.75 1.02
C VAL A 90 -10.77 34.37 1.20
N ALA A 91 -10.41 35.35 0.35
CA ALA A 91 -9.14 36.05 0.48
C ALA A 91 -9.02 36.79 1.82
N ALA A 92 -10.08 37.50 2.24
CA ALA A 92 -10.09 38.26 3.49
C ALA A 92 -9.96 37.36 4.74
N ILE A 93 -10.64 36.20 4.78
CA ILE A 93 -10.56 35.31 5.95
C ILE A 93 -9.18 34.66 6.06
N LYS A 94 -8.59 34.21 4.94
CA LYS A 94 -7.22 33.65 4.91
C LYS A 94 -6.17 34.70 5.26
N GLN A 95 -6.36 35.95 4.85
CA GLN A 95 -5.46 37.05 5.20
C GLN A 95 -5.51 37.39 6.69
N SER A 96 -6.69 37.36 7.30
CA SER A 96 -6.88 37.68 8.73
C SER A 96 -6.50 36.52 9.65
N ASN A 97 -6.56 35.28 9.17
CA ASN A 97 -6.30 34.07 9.96
C ASN A 97 -5.31 33.14 9.20
N PRO A 98 -4.00 33.18 9.52
CA PRO A 98 -2.99 32.42 8.79
C PRO A 98 -3.10 30.90 8.98
N ASN A 99 -3.87 30.45 9.97
CA ASN A 99 -4.17 29.04 10.22
C ASN A 99 -5.39 28.53 9.42
N VAL A 100 -6.04 29.39 8.62
CA VAL A 100 -7.23 29.04 7.83
C VAL A 100 -6.87 28.59 6.42
N LYS A 101 -7.47 27.47 6.00
CA LYS A 101 -7.63 27.07 4.60
C LYS A 101 -9.10 27.01 4.23
N VAL A 102 -9.41 27.14 2.93
CA VAL A 102 -10.78 27.02 2.41
C VAL A 102 -10.79 26.03 1.26
N ALA A 103 -11.60 24.99 1.34
CA ALA A 103 -11.82 24.01 0.29
C ALA A 103 -13.30 24.01 -0.14
N VAL A 104 -13.62 23.23 -1.17
CA VAL A 104 -14.98 23.04 -1.67
C VAL A 104 -15.36 21.56 -1.59
N SER A 105 -16.58 21.28 -1.12
CA SER A 105 -17.14 19.93 -1.12
C SER A 105 -17.95 19.69 -2.40
N LEU A 106 -17.78 18.50 -2.99
CA LEU A 106 -18.33 18.08 -4.27
C LEU A 106 -19.52 17.15 -4.03
N GLY A 107 -20.68 17.46 -4.63
CA GLY A 107 -21.88 16.62 -4.53
C GLY A 107 -22.89 17.11 -3.49
N GLY A 108 -23.02 16.36 -2.39
CA GLY A 108 -24.09 16.45 -1.40
C GLY A 108 -25.30 15.57 -1.73
N TYR A 109 -26.28 15.50 -0.83
CA TYR A 109 -27.49 14.70 -1.02
C TYR A 109 -28.39 15.12 -2.21
N SER A 110 -28.61 16.42 -2.44
CA SER A 110 -29.59 16.91 -3.42
C SER A 110 -29.17 18.19 -4.14
N VAL A 111 -29.73 18.42 -5.33
CA VAL A 111 -29.44 19.60 -6.15
C VAL A 111 -30.38 20.74 -5.77
N GLY A 112 -29.87 21.72 -5.00
CA GLY A 112 -30.62 22.93 -4.62
C GLY A 112 -31.90 22.65 -3.80
N GLY A 113 -31.91 21.58 -3.00
CA GLY A 113 -33.09 21.10 -2.26
C GLY A 113 -34.13 20.38 -3.13
N GLY A 114 -33.77 20.05 -4.38
CA GLY A 114 -34.60 19.33 -5.34
C GLY A 114 -34.26 17.83 -5.43
N PRO A 115 -34.09 17.27 -6.64
CA PRO A 115 -33.84 15.85 -6.82
C PRO A 115 -32.47 15.41 -6.25
N PRO A 116 -32.26 14.09 -6.04
CA PRO A 116 -30.97 13.55 -5.64
C PRO A 116 -29.84 13.96 -6.59
N ALA A 117 -28.70 14.35 -6.01
CA ALA A 117 -27.48 14.61 -6.77
C ALA A 117 -26.77 13.28 -7.05
N ASN A 118 -27.17 12.64 -8.14
CA ASN A 118 -26.63 11.35 -8.56
C ASN A 118 -25.26 11.51 -9.23
N PHE A 119 -24.29 10.70 -8.79
CA PHE A 119 -23.04 10.52 -9.50
C PHE A 119 -23.28 9.72 -10.80
N THR A 120 -23.13 10.35 -11.96
CA THR A 120 -23.46 9.75 -13.27
C THR A 120 -22.55 10.25 -14.40
N PRO A 121 -21.30 9.76 -14.47
CA PRO A 121 -20.39 10.06 -15.56
C PRO A 121 -20.86 9.43 -16.87
N SER A 122 -20.64 10.13 -18.00
CA SER A 122 -20.87 9.56 -19.34
C SER A 122 -19.75 8.61 -19.77
N SER A 123 -18.52 8.89 -19.32
CA SER A 123 -17.35 8.00 -19.33
C SER A 123 -16.32 8.58 -18.36
N ILE A 124 -15.42 7.75 -17.84
CA ILE A 124 -14.37 8.16 -16.90
C ILE A 124 -13.58 9.35 -17.48
N ASP A 125 -12.99 9.19 -18.66
CA ASP A 125 -12.15 10.23 -19.29
C ASP A 125 -12.89 11.56 -19.47
N SER A 126 -14.12 11.51 -19.97
CA SER A 126 -14.89 12.73 -20.23
C SER A 126 -15.29 13.45 -18.95
N TRP A 127 -15.67 12.71 -17.92
CA TRP A 127 -16.06 13.26 -16.63
C TRP A 127 -14.84 13.86 -15.92
N VAL A 128 -13.72 13.12 -15.89
CA VAL A 128 -12.44 13.58 -15.30
C VAL A 128 -11.93 14.82 -16.01
N GLY A 129 -11.92 14.85 -17.35
CA GLY A 129 -11.48 16.01 -18.13
C GLY A 129 -12.32 17.26 -17.83
N ASN A 130 -13.64 17.12 -17.78
CA ASN A 130 -14.54 18.20 -17.39
C ASN A 130 -14.32 18.66 -15.95
N ALA A 131 -14.27 17.71 -15.01
CA ALA A 131 -14.11 17.96 -13.58
C ALA A 131 -12.80 18.69 -13.27
N VAL A 132 -11.68 18.20 -13.80
CA VAL A 132 -10.37 18.84 -13.65
C VAL A 132 -10.42 20.26 -14.19
N SER A 133 -11.00 20.48 -15.36
CA SER A 133 -11.07 21.81 -15.99
C SER A 133 -11.93 22.80 -15.19
N SER A 134 -13.17 22.42 -14.86
CA SER A 134 -14.10 23.30 -14.14
C SER A 134 -13.65 23.57 -12.71
N LEU A 135 -13.16 22.53 -12.00
CA LEU A 135 -12.70 22.69 -10.62
C LEU A 135 -11.40 23.48 -10.56
N THR A 136 -10.45 23.29 -11.49
CA THR A 136 -9.25 24.13 -11.53
C THR A 136 -9.61 25.61 -11.67
N SER A 137 -10.55 25.93 -12.57
CA SER A 137 -11.02 27.30 -12.76
C SER A 137 -11.68 27.86 -11.50
N MET A 138 -12.54 27.09 -10.86
CA MET A 138 -13.22 27.47 -9.61
C MET A 138 -12.25 27.67 -8.45
N ILE A 139 -11.32 26.73 -8.25
CA ILE A 139 -10.32 26.75 -7.20
C ILE A 139 -9.41 27.97 -7.35
N GLN A 140 -8.97 28.28 -8.56
CA GLN A 140 -8.17 29.47 -8.84
C GLN A 140 -8.98 30.77 -8.63
N GLN A 141 -10.22 30.81 -9.10
CA GLN A 141 -11.09 31.98 -8.95
C GLN A 141 -11.35 32.32 -7.48
N TYR A 142 -11.61 31.31 -6.65
CA TYR A 142 -11.91 31.49 -5.23
C TYR A 142 -10.69 31.42 -4.31
N ASN A 143 -9.49 31.13 -4.85
CA ASN A 143 -8.27 30.91 -4.07
C ASN A 143 -8.42 29.79 -3.02
N LEU A 144 -9.00 28.66 -3.44
CA LEU A 144 -9.23 27.49 -2.60
C LEU A 144 -7.96 26.65 -2.46
N ASP A 145 -7.90 25.86 -1.38
CA ASP A 145 -6.74 25.08 -0.97
C ASP A 145 -6.92 23.56 -1.16
N GLY A 146 -8.14 23.10 -1.42
CA GLY A 146 -8.49 21.69 -1.40
C GLY A 146 -9.89 21.38 -1.93
N ILE A 147 -10.18 20.08 -2.05
CA ILE A 147 -11.52 19.56 -2.31
C ILE A 147 -11.93 18.52 -1.26
N ASP A 148 -13.24 18.33 -1.13
CA ASP A 148 -13.86 17.28 -0.33
C ASP A 148 -14.88 16.54 -1.21
N VAL A 149 -14.97 15.22 -1.14
CA VAL A 149 -15.89 14.42 -1.96
C VAL A 149 -17.03 13.91 -1.08
N ASP A 150 -18.25 14.33 -1.40
CA ASP A 150 -19.46 14.08 -0.61
C ASP A 150 -20.65 13.70 -1.50
N TYR A 151 -20.44 12.89 -2.53
CA TYR A 151 -21.55 12.26 -3.25
C TYR A 151 -22.24 11.22 -2.35
N GLU A 152 -23.56 11.27 -2.30
CA GLU A 152 -24.38 10.37 -1.48
C GLU A 152 -25.35 9.50 -2.29
N ASN A 153 -25.47 9.75 -3.60
CA ASN A 153 -26.35 9.00 -4.49
C ASN A 153 -25.56 8.53 -5.71
N PHE A 154 -25.67 7.25 -6.04
CA PHE A 154 -24.86 6.61 -7.08
C PHE A 154 -25.75 5.97 -8.15
N LEU A 155 -25.49 6.33 -9.41
CA LEU A 155 -26.00 5.57 -10.57
C LEU A 155 -24.87 4.82 -11.29
N ALA A 156 -23.61 5.17 -10.99
CA ALA A 156 -22.44 4.44 -11.42
C ALA A 156 -22.03 3.41 -10.36
N ASP A 157 -21.35 2.35 -10.79
CA ASP A 157 -20.75 1.37 -9.88
C ASP A 157 -19.54 1.94 -9.10
N PRO A 158 -19.12 1.24 -8.00
CA PRO A 158 -17.97 1.64 -7.20
C PRO A 158 -16.67 1.84 -7.97
N ASP A 159 -16.39 1.04 -9.01
CA ASP A 159 -15.16 1.14 -9.79
C ASP A 159 -15.15 2.41 -10.64
N THR A 160 -16.25 2.70 -11.31
CA THR A 160 -16.43 3.92 -12.11
C THR A 160 -16.33 5.16 -11.23
N PHE A 161 -16.96 5.17 -10.05
CA PHE A 161 -16.82 6.25 -9.07
C PHE A 161 -15.36 6.39 -8.61
N THR A 162 -14.72 5.27 -8.26
CA THR A 162 -13.34 5.22 -7.78
C THR A 162 -12.37 5.79 -8.81
N GLU A 163 -12.47 5.39 -10.07
CA GLU A 163 -11.60 5.88 -11.14
C GLU A 163 -11.82 7.35 -11.44
N CYS A 164 -13.08 7.80 -11.52
CA CYS A 164 -13.39 9.21 -11.75
C CYS A 164 -12.83 10.11 -10.64
N ILE A 165 -13.11 9.78 -9.38
CA ILE A 165 -12.70 10.61 -8.24
C ILE A 165 -11.19 10.49 -7.98
N GLY A 166 -10.64 9.27 -8.06
CA GLY A 166 -9.23 9.00 -7.85
C GLY A 166 -8.34 9.73 -8.85
N GLN A 167 -8.68 9.67 -10.14
CA GLN A 167 -7.95 10.41 -11.18
C GLN A 167 -8.12 11.92 -11.05
N LEU A 168 -9.31 12.40 -10.65
CA LEU A 168 -9.54 13.82 -10.36
C LEU A 168 -8.62 14.33 -9.26
N ILE A 169 -8.62 13.68 -8.08
CA ILE A 169 -7.81 14.09 -6.92
C ILE A 169 -6.33 14.04 -7.28
N THR A 170 -5.89 12.93 -7.89
CA THR A 170 -4.50 12.74 -8.32
C THR A 170 -4.06 13.84 -9.28
N THR A 171 -4.88 14.16 -10.27
CA THR A 171 -4.58 15.20 -11.27
C THR A 171 -4.50 16.59 -10.63
N LEU A 172 -5.43 16.94 -9.75
CA LEU A 172 -5.43 18.24 -9.08
C LEU A 172 -4.21 18.40 -8.15
N LYS A 173 -3.82 17.35 -7.41
CA LYS A 173 -2.61 17.35 -6.58
C LYS A 173 -1.34 17.45 -7.41
N ASN A 174 -1.22 16.64 -8.46
CA ASN A 174 -0.04 16.63 -9.34
C ASN A 174 0.16 17.97 -10.07
N LYS A 175 -0.93 18.65 -10.42
CA LYS A 175 -0.89 20.00 -11.01
C LYS A 175 -0.67 21.11 -9.96
N GLY A 176 -0.56 20.78 -8.68
CA GLY A 176 -0.43 21.75 -7.59
C GLY A 176 -1.64 22.67 -7.43
N VAL A 177 -2.81 22.27 -7.95
CA VAL A 177 -4.05 23.05 -7.88
C VAL A 177 -4.64 22.99 -6.47
N ILE A 178 -4.50 21.84 -5.80
CA ILE A 178 -4.92 21.63 -4.42
C ILE A 178 -3.76 21.16 -3.55
N SER A 179 -3.81 21.53 -2.27
CA SER A 179 -2.87 21.09 -1.24
C SER A 179 -3.38 19.92 -0.40
N PHE A 180 -4.69 19.69 -0.39
CA PHE A 180 -5.30 18.54 0.29
C PHE A 180 -6.60 18.09 -0.39
N ALA A 181 -6.99 16.85 -0.14
CA ALA A 181 -8.25 16.25 -0.52
C ALA A 181 -8.84 15.44 0.65
N SER A 182 -10.17 15.34 0.68
CA SER A 182 -10.87 14.46 1.63
C SER A 182 -12.10 13.81 1.04
N ILE A 183 -12.60 12.80 1.74
CA ILE A 183 -13.85 12.10 1.44
C ILE A 183 -14.79 12.18 2.64
N ALA A 184 -16.11 12.18 2.43
CA ALA A 184 -17.11 12.35 3.48
C ALA A 184 -18.12 11.18 3.58
N PRO A 185 -17.67 9.94 3.82
CA PRO A 185 -18.56 8.78 3.89
C PRO A 185 -19.41 8.72 5.16
N TYR A 186 -20.50 7.94 5.14
CA TYR A 186 -21.31 7.60 6.31
C TYR A 186 -21.66 6.11 6.36
N ASP A 187 -22.23 5.66 7.48
CA ASP A 187 -22.48 4.23 7.74
C ASP A 187 -23.71 3.69 6.99
N ASP A 188 -23.57 3.58 5.68
CA ASP A 188 -24.50 2.90 4.77
C ASP A 188 -23.73 1.92 3.88
N LEU A 189 -24.33 0.76 3.60
CA LEU A 189 -23.63 -0.33 2.92
C LEU A 189 -23.29 0.02 1.47
N ASP A 190 -24.24 0.63 0.75
CA ASP A 190 -24.06 0.97 -0.66
C ASP A 190 -23.04 2.11 -0.80
N LEU A 191 -23.21 3.15 0.02
CA LEU A 191 -22.29 4.27 0.02
C LEU A 191 -20.87 3.88 0.49
N GLN A 192 -20.74 3.06 1.53
CA GLN A 192 -19.42 2.62 1.98
C GLN A 192 -18.69 1.80 0.92
N SER A 193 -19.39 1.00 0.12
CA SER A 193 -18.74 0.24 -0.95
C SER A 193 -17.99 1.16 -1.93
N HIS A 194 -18.56 2.32 -2.28
CA HIS A 194 -17.96 3.31 -3.15
C HIS A 194 -16.74 3.99 -2.51
N TYR A 195 -16.89 4.50 -1.29
CA TYR A 195 -15.81 5.22 -0.61
C TYR A 195 -14.68 4.33 -0.11
N GLN A 196 -14.96 3.08 0.27
CA GLN A 196 -13.93 2.11 0.65
C GLN A 196 -13.14 1.64 -0.59
N ALA A 197 -13.81 1.44 -1.74
CA ALA A 197 -13.12 1.18 -3.01
C ALA A 197 -12.21 2.35 -3.41
N LEU A 198 -12.71 3.58 -3.29
CA LEU A 198 -11.90 4.78 -3.52
C LEU A 198 -10.70 4.86 -2.57
N TRP A 199 -10.91 4.59 -1.28
CA TRP A 199 -9.83 4.59 -0.29
C TRP A 199 -8.78 3.52 -0.59
N ALA A 200 -9.21 2.29 -0.89
CA ALA A 200 -8.31 1.17 -1.17
C ALA A 200 -7.36 1.48 -2.34
N ASN A 201 -7.86 2.16 -3.38
CA ASN A 201 -7.08 2.45 -4.58
C ASN A 201 -6.33 3.80 -4.54
N TYR A 202 -6.88 4.81 -3.85
CA TYR A 202 -6.39 6.19 -3.92
C TYR A 202 -6.09 6.83 -2.54
N SER A 203 -6.01 6.06 -1.45
CA SER A 203 -5.64 6.57 -0.12
C SER A 203 -4.32 7.37 -0.10
N GLY A 204 -3.38 7.07 -0.99
CA GLY A 204 -2.12 7.81 -1.12
C GLY A 204 -2.28 9.29 -1.52
N VAL A 205 -3.42 9.67 -2.09
CA VAL A 205 -3.74 11.06 -2.48
C VAL A 205 -4.87 11.68 -1.66
N ILE A 206 -5.47 10.96 -0.71
CA ILE A 206 -6.56 11.44 0.15
C ILE A 206 -6.00 11.70 1.57
N ASP A 207 -6.12 12.92 2.07
CA ASP A 207 -5.49 13.31 3.34
C ASP A 207 -6.39 13.06 4.55
N TYR A 208 -7.71 13.25 4.40
CA TYR A 208 -8.67 13.19 5.49
C TYR A 208 -9.92 12.41 5.13
N VAL A 209 -10.53 11.77 6.14
CA VAL A 209 -11.83 11.13 6.03
C VAL A 209 -12.80 11.82 7.00
N ASN A 210 -13.71 12.60 6.43
CA ASN A 210 -14.79 13.29 7.12
C ASN A 210 -15.96 12.33 7.36
N PHE A 211 -15.74 11.27 8.15
CA PHE A 211 -16.80 10.30 8.40
C PHE A 211 -17.98 10.94 9.14
N GLN A 212 -19.19 10.81 8.61
CA GLN A 212 -20.39 11.50 9.10
C GLN A 212 -21.02 10.77 10.29
N PHE A 213 -20.33 10.75 11.44
CA PHE A 213 -20.82 10.13 12.68
C PHE A 213 -22.14 10.71 13.18
N TYR A 214 -22.50 11.92 12.76
CA TYR A 214 -23.79 12.51 13.09
C TYR A 214 -24.98 11.77 12.48
N GLY A 215 -24.77 10.89 11.50
CA GLY A 215 -25.81 10.01 10.95
C GLY A 215 -26.21 8.85 11.86
N TYR A 216 -25.47 8.60 12.95
CA TYR A 216 -25.81 7.52 13.90
C TYR A 216 -27.07 7.83 14.72
N PRO A 217 -27.84 6.82 15.18
CA PRO A 217 -29.11 7.01 15.89
C PRO A 217 -28.98 7.77 17.21
N LEU A 218 -30.04 8.44 17.65
CA LEU A 218 -30.13 9.16 18.92
C LEU A 218 -29.76 8.30 20.15
N SER A 219 -30.03 6.99 20.09
CA SER A 219 -29.70 6.04 21.17
C SER A 219 -28.20 5.78 21.33
N THR A 220 -27.35 6.30 20.44
CA THR A 220 -25.90 6.11 20.47
C THR A 220 -25.32 6.70 21.75
N THR A 221 -24.64 5.86 22.52
CA THR A 221 -23.90 6.26 23.73
C THR A 221 -22.49 6.73 23.39
N VAL A 222 -21.79 7.33 24.37
CA VAL A 222 -20.39 7.75 24.22
C VAL A 222 -19.50 6.55 23.82
N ASP A 223 -19.66 5.41 24.49
CA ASP A 223 -18.86 4.20 24.20
C ASP A 223 -19.18 3.61 22.83
N GLN A 224 -20.45 3.65 22.41
CA GLN A 224 -20.84 3.25 21.07
C GLN A 224 -20.25 4.16 20.01
N TYR A 225 -20.30 5.49 20.20
CA TYR A 225 -19.65 6.43 19.29
C TYR A 225 -18.14 6.16 19.17
N VAL A 226 -17.44 5.96 20.28
CA VAL A 226 -16.01 5.60 20.27
C VAL A 226 -15.77 4.27 19.55
N SER A 227 -16.68 3.31 19.70
CA SER A 227 -16.60 2.01 19.01
C SER A 227 -16.82 2.15 17.51
N HIS A 228 -17.82 2.93 17.08
CA HIS A 228 -18.03 3.28 15.68
C HIS A 228 -16.80 3.99 15.11
N TYR A 229 -16.23 4.95 15.83
CA TYR A 229 -15.01 5.65 15.41
C TYR A 229 -13.86 4.68 15.14
N LYS A 230 -13.63 3.71 16.05
CA LYS A 230 -12.60 2.67 15.86
C LYS A 230 -12.90 1.76 14.68
N ALA A 231 -14.17 1.40 14.46
CA ALA A 231 -14.57 0.60 13.31
C ALA A 231 -14.24 1.33 12.00
N GLN A 232 -14.52 2.63 11.93
CA GLN A 232 -14.20 3.42 10.74
C GLN A 232 -12.69 3.67 10.57
N GLN A 233 -11.93 3.77 11.65
CA GLN A 233 -10.46 3.73 11.56
C GLN A 233 -9.93 2.43 10.95
N ALA A 234 -10.60 1.30 11.19
CA ALA A 234 -10.23 0.04 10.55
C ALA A 234 -10.64 0.01 9.07
N ASN A 235 -11.83 0.51 8.73
CA ASN A 235 -12.32 0.56 7.35
C ASN A 235 -11.46 1.47 6.45
N TYR A 236 -10.96 2.58 6.99
CA TYR A 236 -10.08 3.51 6.30
C TYR A 236 -8.68 3.48 6.92
N ASN A 237 -8.12 2.27 7.02
CA ASN A 237 -6.84 2.03 7.68
C ASN A 237 -5.72 2.91 7.11
N GLY A 238 -4.91 3.48 8.01
CA GLY A 238 -3.87 4.46 7.68
C GLY A 238 -4.38 5.89 7.44
N GLY A 239 -5.71 6.11 7.43
CA GLY A 239 -6.33 7.41 7.20
C GLY A 239 -6.49 8.26 8.45
N SER A 240 -6.55 9.57 8.25
CA SER A 240 -6.94 10.52 9.30
C SER A 240 -8.47 10.61 9.35
N ILE A 241 -9.11 9.74 10.13
CA ILE A 241 -10.56 9.76 10.40
C ILE A 241 -10.90 10.89 11.38
N LEU A 242 -11.78 11.81 11.00
CA LEU A 242 -12.22 12.89 11.88
C LEU A 242 -13.52 12.52 12.60
N ALA A 243 -13.63 12.87 13.87
CA ALA A 243 -14.90 12.81 14.59
C ALA A 243 -15.82 13.93 14.10
N SER A 244 -17.13 13.77 14.26
CA SER A 244 -18.09 14.77 13.78
C SER A 244 -19.42 14.81 14.52
N PHE A 245 -20.07 15.96 14.41
CA PHE A 245 -21.43 16.19 14.88
C PHE A 245 -22.17 17.18 13.97
N ASN A 246 -23.49 17.19 14.09
CA ASN A 246 -24.36 18.10 13.34
C ASN A 246 -25.07 19.07 14.30
N THR A 247 -25.14 20.34 13.94
CA THR A 247 -25.71 21.43 14.75
C THR A 247 -27.15 21.78 14.39
N ASP A 248 -27.81 20.96 13.58
CA ASP A 248 -29.25 21.07 13.34
C ASP A 248 -30.03 20.80 14.64
N ASN A 249 -30.62 21.86 15.18
CA ASN A 249 -31.40 21.83 16.42
C ASN A 249 -32.90 21.63 16.19
N SER A 250 -33.32 21.35 14.95
CA SER A 250 -34.71 21.06 14.65
C SER A 250 -35.16 19.81 15.39
N THR A 251 -36.45 19.76 15.73
CA THR A 251 -37.04 18.57 16.36
C THR A 251 -36.94 17.35 15.46
N ASP A 252 -36.97 17.54 14.14
CA ASP A 252 -36.84 16.43 13.19
C ASP A 252 -35.46 15.77 13.26
N TYR A 253 -34.40 16.57 13.42
CA TYR A 253 -33.04 16.06 13.56
C TYR A 253 -32.76 15.50 14.96
N THR A 254 -33.01 16.31 15.99
CA THR A 254 -32.67 16.01 17.40
C THR A 254 -33.43 14.83 17.99
N SER A 255 -34.52 14.39 17.36
CA SER A 255 -35.27 13.18 17.76
C SER A 255 -34.77 11.88 17.12
N LYS A 256 -33.90 11.95 16.10
CA LYS A 256 -33.45 10.79 15.31
C LYS A 256 -31.97 10.46 15.47
N TYR A 257 -31.13 11.47 15.61
CA TYR A 257 -29.68 11.33 15.49
C TYR A 257 -28.92 11.62 16.78
N VAL A 258 -27.67 11.15 16.85
CA VAL A 258 -26.79 11.31 18.01
C VAL A 258 -26.63 12.78 18.41
N SER A 259 -26.73 13.06 19.71
CA SER A 259 -26.63 14.43 20.21
C SER A 259 -25.21 14.99 20.13
N VAL A 260 -25.09 16.30 19.93
CA VAL A 260 -23.80 17.01 19.96
C VAL A 260 -23.05 16.78 21.27
N GLN A 261 -23.76 16.74 22.40
CA GLN A 261 -23.16 16.49 23.71
C GLN A 261 -22.53 15.10 23.81
N THR A 262 -23.21 14.08 23.27
CA THR A 262 -22.65 12.71 23.19
C THR A 262 -21.38 12.70 22.34
N ALA A 263 -21.42 13.30 21.15
CA ALA A 263 -20.28 13.35 20.24
C ALA A 263 -19.08 14.09 20.85
N LEU A 264 -19.29 15.27 21.47
CA LEU A 264 -18.23 16.02 22.16
C LEU A 264 -17.63 15.23 23.33
N SER A 265 -18.46 14.51 24.08
CA SER A 265 -17.98 13.63 25.17
C SER A 265 -17.16 12.45 24.63
N ALA A 266 -17.55 11.89 23.48
CA ALA A 266 -16.76 10.87 22.79
C ALA A 266 -15.43 11.42 22.27
N CYS A 267 -15.43 12.65 21.72
CA CYS A 267 -14.19 13.34 21.32
C CYS A 267 -13.24 13.54 22.51
N GLN A 268 -13.75 13.89 23.69
CA GLN A 268 -12.95 13.99 24.92
C GLN A 268 -12.32 12.64 25.28
N SER A 269 -13.08 11.54 25.20
CA SER A 269 -12.57 10.19 25.43
C SER A 269 -11.49 9.79 24.41
N LEU A 270 -11.71 10.08 23.13
CA LEU A 270 -10.74 9.83 22.06
C LEU A 270 -9.46 10.65 22.25
N GLN A 271 -9.60 11.93 22.62
CA GLN A 271 -8.48 12.81 22.91
C GLN A 271 -7.67 12.32 24.11
N ALA A 272 -8.34 11.94 25.21
CA ALA A 272 -7.68 11.42 26.40
C ALA A 272 -6.91 10.11 26.09
N ALA A 273 -7.39 9.33 25.13
CA ALA A 273 -6.71 8.14 24.62
C ALA A 273 -5.61 8.43 23.57
N GLY A 274 -5.40 9.68 23.17
CA GLY A 274 -4.43 10.06 22.14
C GLY A 274 -4.87 9.78 20.70
N ASN A 275 -6.15 9.46 20.47
CA ASN A 275 -6.65 8.91 19.20
C ASN A 275 -7.61 9.85 18.44
N LEU A 276 -7.61 11.15 18.75
CA LEU A 276 -8.44 12.13 18.07
C LEU A 276 -7.68 12.83 16.93
N PHE A 277 -7.95 12.47 15.67
CA PHE A 277 -7.26 13.04 14.50
C PHE A 277 -7.80 14.41 14.06
N GLY A 278 -8.97 14.80 14.55
CA GLY A 278 -9.60 16.08 14.29
C GLY A 278 -11.11 16.00 14.50
N ILE A 279 -11.77 17.15 14.36
CA ILE A 279 -13.23 17.27 14.42
C ILE A 279 -13.71 18.04 13.20
N PHE A 280 -14.82 17.63 12.60
CA PHE A 280 -15.56 18.49 11.68
C PHE A 280 -17.02 18.65 12.09
N VAL A 281 -17.63 19.77 11.66
CA VAL A 281 -19.01 20.14 12.00
C VAL A 281 -19.83 20.36 10.73
N TRP A 282 -21.05 19.82 10.76
CA TRP A 282 -22.09 20.10 9.77
C TRP A 282 -23.25 20.84 10.47
N SER A 283 -23.46 22.14 10.31
CA SER A 283 -22.71 23.12 9.52
C SER A 283 -22.91 24.52 10.10
N ALA A 284 -22.07 25.47 9.69
CA ALA A 284 -22.11 26.85 10.14
C ALA A 284 -23.48 27.54 9.91
N ASP A 285 -24.19 27.13 8.84
CA ASP A 285 -25.52 27.63 8.51
C ASP A 285 -26.56 27.35 9.61
N ASN A 286 -26.47 26.18 10.26
CA ASN A 286 -27.31 25.84 11.41
C ASN A 286 -26.83 26.54 12.68
N SER A 287 -25.51 26.60 12.87
CA SER A 287 -24.88 27.16 14.06
C SER A 287 -25.04 28.66 14.23
N LEU A 288 -25.35 29.40 13.15
CA LEU A 288 -25.53 30.86 13.17
C LEU A 288 -26.56 31.31 14.21
N ILE A 289 -27.67 30.59 14.36
CA ILE A 289 -28.75 30.94 15.31
C ILE A 289 -28.33 30.60 16.75
N GLU A 290 -27.47 29.61 16.94
CA GLU A 290 -27.00 29.14 18.25
C GLU A 290 -25.70 29.83 18.72
N GLY A 291 -25.20 30.79 17.95
CA GLY A 291 -24.02 31.60 18.29
C GLY A 291 -22.71 30.80 18.30
N PHE A 292 -22.66 29.71 17.53
CA PHE A 292 -21.49 28.84 17.35
C PHE A 292 -20.93 28.29 18.67
N THR A 293 -21.82 27.83 19.55
CA THR A 293 -21.46 27.36 20.89
C THR A 293 -20.66 26.04 20.85
N TYR A 294 -20.93 25.18 19.88
CA TYR A 294 -20.33 23.85 19.78
C TYR A 294 -18.99 23.85 19.05
N GLU A 295 -18.82 24.74 18.07
CA GLU A 295 -17.57 25.01 17.36
C GLU A 295 -16.51 25.48 18.35
N LYS A 296 -16.84 26.48 19.20
CA LYS A 296 -15.95 26.96 20.27
C LYS A 296 -15.51 25.83 21.20
N GLN A 297 -16.41 24.89 21.53
CA GLN A 297 -16.08 23.75 22.40
C GLN A 297 -15.18 22.75 21.69
N ALA A 298 -15.46 22.40 20.44
CA ALA A 298 -14.64 21.51 19.63
C ALA A 298 -13.24 22.09 19.38
N GLU A 299 -13.15 23.36 19.03
CA GLU A 299 -11.88 24.06 18.85
C GLU A 299 -11.09 24.15 20.16
N ALA A 300 -11.74 24.48 21.28
CA ALA A 300 -11.08 24.50 22.59
C ALA A 300 -10.57 23.10 22.99
N LEU A 301 -11.34 22.05 22.71
CA LEU A 301 -10.91 20.68 22.92
C LEU A 301 -9.62 20.41 22.12
N LEU A 302 -9.63 20.66 20.82
CA LEU A 302 -8.47 20.43 19.94
C LEU A 302 -7.24 21.26 20.30
N ALA A 303 -7.41 22.53 20.66
CA ALA A 303 -6.32 23.41 21.10
C ALA A 303 -5.65 22.89 22.38
N ASN A 304 -6.43 22.34 23.31
CA ASN A 304 -5.90 21.82 24.58
C ASN A 304 -5.02 20.58 24.41
N ALA A 305 -5.16 19.81 23.32
CA ALA A 305 -4.32 18.64 23.02
C ALA A 305 -2.81 18.98 22.93
N HIS A 306 -2.47 20.24 22.61
CA HIS A 306 -1.08 20.71 22.48
C HIS A 306 -0.50 21.34 23.76
N SER A 307 -1.30 21.47 24.83
CA SER A 307 -0.93 22.24 26.03
C SER A 307 -0.48 21.40 27.22
N SER A 308 -0.43 20.06 27.13
CA SER A 308 0.02 19.23 28.25
C SER A 308 1.54 19.25 28.44
N PRO A 309 2.05 19.77 29.57
CA PRO A 309 3.43 19.57 29.97
C PRO A 309 3.55 18.16 30.55
N PHE A 310 4.65 17.47 30.26
CA PHE A 310 5.10 16.30 31.00
C PHE A 310 4.95 16.53 32.52
N ALA A 311 4.10 15.73 33.19
CA ALA A 311 4.09 15.63 34.64
C ALA A 311 3.85 14.18 35.07
N CYS A 312 4.94 13.57 35.52
CA CYS A 312 4.98 12.41 36.39
C CYS A 312 4.16 12.67 37.67
N SER A 313 3.21 11.79 38.02
CA SER A 313 2.97 11.46 39.44
C SER A 313 2.18 10.16 39.61
N SER A 314 2.89 9.13 40.06
CA SER A 314 2.36 8.17 41.03
C SER A 314 2.11 8.89 42.36
N THR A 315 0.88 8.88 42.89
CA THR A 315 0.55 8.45 44.27
C THR A 315 -0.94 8.61 44.61
N PHE A 316 -1.42 7.64 45.36
CA PHE A 316 -2.74 7.53 45.96
C PHE A 316 -2.92 8.45 47.20
N ALA A 317 -4.20 8.79 47.44
CA ALA A 317 -4.88 8.99 48.73
C ALA A 317 -4.81 10.35 49.50
N CYS A 318 -6.02 10.94 49.58
CA CYS A 318 -6.75 11.43 50.76
C CYS A 318 -6.34 12.69 51.56
N THR A 319 -7.38 13.50 51.81
CA THR A 319 -7.70 14.43 52.93
C THR A 319 -7.47 15.95 52.78
N ASN A 320 -8.61 16.65 52.86
CA ASN A 320 -8.94 17.95 53.48
C ASN A 320 -7.87 19.03 53.74
N GLY A 321 -8.22 20.27 53.33
CA GLY A 321 -8.27 21.40 54.26
C GLY A 321 -7.29 22.56 54.05
N PHE A 322 -7.88 23.76 53.83
CA PHE A 322 -7.42 25.11 54.19
C PHE A 322 -6.05 25.64 53.69
N GLY A 323 -6.10 26.79 53.01
CA GLY A 323 -4.93 27.48 52.44
C GLY A 323 -4.19 28.42 53.40
N TRP A 324 -3.15 29.08 52.88
CA TRP A 324 -2.69 30.46 53.20
C TRP A 324 -1.68 30.93 52.12
N LYS A 325 -1.70 32.23 51.84
CA LYS A 325 -0.76 33.00 50.98
C LYS A 325 0.64 33.11 51.61
N LEU A 326 1.69 33.24 50.78
CA LEU A 326 2.73 34.29 50.91
C LEU A 326 3.67 34.36 49.68
N GLN A 327 4.21 35.56 49.48
CA GLN A 327 4.90 36.14 48.32
C GLN A 327 6.46 36.10 48.45
N PRO A 328 7.31 36.66 47.56
CA PRO A 328 8.47 35.97 46.95
C PRO A 328 9.89 36.58 47.19
N LEU A 329 10.91 35.97 46.52
CA LEU A 329 12.28 36.42 46.11
C LEU A 329 13.49 35.98 46.99
N PRO A 330 14.77 35.99 46.49
CA PRO A 330 15.32 36.21 45.14
C PRO A 330 16.48 35.26 44.66
N ARG A 331 16.86 35.46 43.38
CA ARG A 331 18.06 35.10 42.59
C ARG A 331 19.37 34.71 43.31
N VAL A 332 20.11 33.76 42.70
CA VAL A 332 21.59 33.75 42.63
C VAL A 332 22.08 33.39 41.21
N HIS A 333 23.11 34.11 40.76
CA HIS A 333 23.78 34.04 39.47
C HIS A 333 25.05 33.15 39.50
N ARG A 334 25.47 32.75 38.28
CA ARG A 334 26.82 32.30 37.81
C ARG A 334 27.30 30.90 38.18
N ALA A 335 27.63 30.11 37.16
CA ALA A 335 29.00 30.04 36.60
C ALA A 335 29.05 29.26 35.28
N GLN A 336 29.76 29.82 34.30
CA GLN A 336 30.26 29.12 33.12
C GLN A 336 31.59 28.43 33.47
N SER A 337 31.79 27.20 33.00
CA SER A 337 33.12 26.62 32.81
C SER A 337 33.08 25.71 31.59
N GLY A 338 33.86 26.06 30.58
CA GLY A 338 34.14 25.19 29.43
C GLY A 338 35.08 24.05 29.80
N ALA A 339 34.90 22.92 29.13
CA ALA A 339 35.92 21.90 28.99
C ALA A 339 35.82 21.34 27.57
N SER A 340 36.96 21.41 26.90
CA SER A 340 37.29 20.80 25.62
C SER A 340 37.17 19.27 25.67
N SER A 341 36.59 18.68 24.64
CA SER A 341 36.90 17.30 24.25
C SER A 341 37.07 17.20 22.74
N SER A 342 38.16 16.52 22.40
CA SER A 342 38.62 16.08 21.08
C SER A 342 37.54 15.35 20.28
N ARG A 343 37.27 15.80 19.04
CA ARG A 343 36.54 15.00 18.05
C ARG A 343 37.48 14.00 17.41
N CYS A 344 37.15 12.72 17.61
CA CYS A 344 37.51 11.65 16.70
C CYS A 344 36.87 11.90 15.32
N THR A 345 37.55 11.40 14.30
CA THR A 345 37.25 11.38 12.87
C THR A 345 35.81 10.98 12.54
N ASP A 346 35.16 11.78 11.68
CA ASP A 346 33.90 11.45 11.00
C ASP A 346 34.03 10.12 10.27
N GLN A 347 33.09 9.19 10.52
CA GLN A 347 32.79 8.09 9.60
C GLN A 347 32.01 8.68 8.42
N SER A 348 32.51 8.47 7.21
CA SER A 348 31.84 8.80 5.96
C SER A 348 30.58 7.93 5.79
N ASP A 349 29.42 8.57 5.65
CA ASP A 349 28.18 7.90 5.23
C ASP A 349 28.30 7.46 3.75
N VAL A 350 27.97 6.21 3.43
CA VAL A 350 27.99 5.63 2.07
C VAL A 350 26.55 5.54 1.56
N GLU A 351 26.23 6.15 0.41
CA GLU A 351 24.92 6.04 -0.28
C GLU A 351 24.79 4.72 -1.07
N PHE A 352 23.58 4.13 -1.09
CA PHE A 352 23.24 2.87 -1.78
C PHE A 352 22.06 3.06 -2.75
N HIS A 353 22.20 2.67 -4.02
CA HIS A 353 21.14 2.76 -5.06
C HIS A 353 20.80 1.42 -5.72
N PHE A 354 19.53 1.21 -6.10
CA PHE A 354 18.97 -0.03 -6.67
C PHE A 354 18.23 0.21 -8.01
N LEU A 355 18.24 -0.78 -8.92
CA LEU A 355 17.63 -0.72 -10.26
C LEU A 355 16.46 -1.72 -10.44
N LEU A 356 15.44 -1.34 -11.23
CA LEU A 356 14.46 -2.24 -11.87
C LEU A 356 14.52 -2.04 -13.40
N ALA A 357 14.73 -3.11 -14.19
CA ALA A 357 14.87 -3.03 -15.65
C ALA A 357 13.62 -3.56 -16.39
N PHE A 358 13.19 -2.86 -17.46
CA PHE A 358 12.17 -3.31 -18.42
C PHE A 358 12.63 -3.02 -19.86
N ALA A 359 12.42 -3.97 -20.78
CA ALA A 359 12.58 -3.76 -22.22
C ALA A 359 11.21 -3.47 -22.87
N LEU A 360 11.11 -2.43 -23.69
CA LEU A 360 9.88 -2.10 -24.45
C LEU A 360 9.96 -2.72 -25.86
N ASP A 361 9.10 -3.68 -26.14
CA ASP A 361 8.91 -4.27 -27.48
C ASP A 361 7.71 -3.58 -28.17
N TYR A 362 7.92 -3.01 -29.36
CA TYR A 362 6.89 -2.30 -30.13
C TYR A 362 6.73 -2.91 -31.53
N THR A 363 5.56 -3.51 -31.81
CA THR A 363 5.15 -3.87 -33.17
C THR A 363 4.07 -2.92 -33.71
N THR A 364 4.21 -2.56 -34.98
CA THR A 364 3.65 -1.37 -35.64
C THR A 364 2.28 -1.58 -36.29
N ALA A 365 1.41 -0.56 -36.22
CA ALA A 365 0.44 -0.23 -37.28
C ALA A 365 0.18 1.29 -37.35
N ARG A 366 0.33 1.87 -38.54
CA ARG A 366 0.05 3.26 -38.97
C ARG A 366 -0.48 3.19 -40.43
N PRO A 367 -1.01 4.25 -41.07
CA PRO A 367 -1.29 5.63 -40.61
C PRO A 367 -2.62 6.24 -41.12
N HIS A 368 -2.95 7.46 -40.68
CA HIS A 368 -3.21 8.60 -41.60
C HIS A 368 -2.84 9.94 -40.94
N ALA A 369 -2.43 10.88 -41.79
CA ALA A 369 -1.61 12.06 -41.50
C ALA A 369 -2.42 13.36 -41.44
N ASP A 370 -1.90 14.40 -40.75
CA ASP A 370 -1.75 15.74 -41.35
C ASP A 370 -0.84 16.70 -40.55
N GLN A 371 -0.35 17.73 -41.25
CA GLN A 371 0.90 18.46 -41.02
C GLN A 371 0.79 19.85 -40.36
N ARG A 372 1.78 20.18 -39.50
CA ARG A 372 2.57 21.45 -39.35
C ARG A 372 1.88 22.74 -38.79
N PRO A 373 2.64 23.77 -38.30
CA PRO A 373 4.04 23.87 -37.84
C PRO A 373 4.29 24.62 -36.49
N VAL A 374 5.56 24.57 -36.06
CA VAL A 374 6.23 25.12 -34.84
C VAL A 374 6.59 26.61 -34.97
N HIS A 375 6.70 27.38 -33.86
CA HIS A 375 7.83 28.30 -33.57
C HIS A 375 7.85 28.82 -32.09
N PRO A 376 9.04 29.22 -31.55
CA PRO A 376 9.39 29.20 -30.12
C PRO A 376 9.56 30.61 -29.50
N PHE A 377 9.57 30.72 -28.16
CA PHE A 377 10.24 31.83 -27.45
C PHE A 377 10.80 31.42 -26.08
N TRP A 378 12.10 31.66 -25.91
CA TRP A 378 12.87 31.63 -24.66
C TRP A 378 12.86 33.00 -23.99
N THR A 379 12.75 33.06 -22.66
CA THR A 379 13.46 34.05 -21.80
C THR A 379 13.51 33.60 -20.33
N GLN A 380 14.73 33.54 -19.77
CA GLN A 380 15.12 33.64 -18.35
C GLN A 380 16.03 34.90 -18.20
N PRO A 381 16.60 35.30 -17.03
CA PRO A 381 16.45 34.90 -15.61
C PRO A 381 16.37 36.10 -14.61
N THR A 382 16.27 35.87 -13.28
CA THR A 382 17.30 36.23 -12.23
C THR A 382 16.76 36.18 -10.76
N SER A 383 17.21 35.16 -10.00
CA SER A 383 17.90 35.09 -8.67
C SER A 383 17.52 35.99 -7.44
N PRO A 384 18.08 35.76 -6.21
CA PRO A 384 18.10 34.58 -5.30
C PRO A 384 17.89 34.95 -3.79
N LEU A 385 18.03 33.99 -2.83
CA LEU A 385 18.33 34.07 -1.35
C LEU A 385 17.32 33.26 -0.49
N ARG A 386 17.61 32.49 0.60
CA ARG A 386 18.83 32.12 1.35
C ARG A 386 18.50 31.01 2.40
N ARG A 387 19.38 30.01 2.52
CA ARG A 387 19.93 29.27 3.71
C ARG A 387 19.06 28.55 4.79
N ARG A 388 19.28 27.21 4.80
CA ARG A 388 19.77 26.27 5.85
C ARG A 388 18.93 25.97 7.10
N ARG A 389 18.77 24.67 7.37
CA ARG A 389 19.32 24.00 8.58
C ARG A 389 19.65 22.52 8.33
N HIS A 390 20.81 22.11 8.84
CA HIS A 390 21.29 20.73 8.88
C HIS A 390 20.42 19.87 9.81
N GLN A 391 19.93 18.75 9.29
CA GLN A 391 19.63 17.55 10.06
C GLN A 391 20.57 16.45 9.56
N THR A 392 21.12 15.69 10.49
CA THR A 392 21.90 14.47 10.26
C THR A 392 21.05 13.48 9.47
N LYS A 393 21.40 13.25 8.20
CA LYS A 393 20.70 12.33 7.30
C LYS A 393 21.10 10.89 7.63
N GLN A 394 20.11 10.00 7.76
CA GLN A 394 20.33 8.57 7.53
C GLN A 394 20.51 8.34 6.02
N PRO A 395 21.19 7.27 5.56
CA PRO A 395 21.36 7.00 4.13
C PRO A 395 20.01 6.89 3.44
N GLU A 396 19.72 7.81 2.50
CA GLU A 396 18.51 7.82 1.68
C GLU A 396 18.62 6.69 0.64
N ARG A 397 17.63 5.80 0.58
CA ARG A 397 17.49 4.82 -0.51
C ARG A 397 16.71 5.48 -1.64
N LYS A 398 17.26 5.49 -2.86
CA LYS A 398 16.62 6.05 -4.06
C LYS A 398 16.51 4.97 -5.15
N CYS A 399 15.35 4.93 -5.83
CA CYS A 399 15.05 3.93 -6.86
C CYS A 399 14.84 4.58 -8.23
N SER A 400 15.45 4.04 -9.30
CA SER A 400 15.27 4.51 -10.68
C SER A 400 14.81 3.43 -11.66
N VAL A 401 14.25 3.87 -12.79
CA VAL A 401 13.99 3.03 -13.98
C VAL A 401 15.08 3.24 -15.02
N SER A 402 15.58 2.15 -15.61
CA SER A 402 16.59 2.19 -16.67
C SER A 402 15.98 2.38 -18.06
N LEU A 403 16.60 3.25 -18.86
CA LEU A 403 16.34 3.44 -20.29
C LEU A 403 17.51 2.87 -21.09
N GLY A 404 17.31 1.69 -21.71
CA GLY A 404 18.32 0.99 -22.52
C GLY A 404 17.71 0.12 -23.62
N GLY A 405 18.48 -0.17 -24.66
CA GLY A 405 18.03 -0.97 -25.81
C GLY A 405 18.84 -2.25 -25.99
N TYR A 406 18.23 -3.41 -25.72
CA TYR A 406 18.72 -4.71 -26.16
C TYR A 406 18.09 -5.05 -27.51
N SER A 407 18.90 -5.19 -28.56
CA SER A 407 18.41 -5.55 -29.89
C SER A 407 18.14 -7.06 -29.99
N VAL A 408 16.88 -7.43 -30.20
CA VAL A 408 16.52 -8.68 -30.89
C VAL A 408 15.71 -8.30 -32.13
N GLY A 409 16.40 -8.05 -33.25
CA GLY A 409 15.77 -7.95 -34.58
C GLY A 409 15.64 -6.55 -35.20
N GLY A 410 16.71 -6.10 -35.89
CA GLY A 410 16.71 -5.44 -37.21
C GLY A 410 15.60 -4.48 -37.68
N GLY A 411 15.00 -3.63 -36.84
CA GLY A 411 14.11 -2.55 -37.27
C GLY A 411 14.77 -1.15 -37.27
N PRO A 412 14.42 -0.23 -38.19
CA PRO A 412 14.97 1.13 -38.18
C PRO A 412 14.37 2.00 -37.05
N PRO A 413 15.11 3.02 -36.55
CA PRO A 413 14.69 3.82 -35.41
C PRO A 413 13.53 4.80 -35.72
N PRO A 414 12.75 5.21 -34.70
CA PRO A 414 11.63 6.13 -34.86
C PRO A 414 12.10 7.57 -35.14
N THR A 415 11.40 8.25 -36.05
CA THR A 415 11.70 9.62 -36.52
C THR A 415 10.71 10.68 -36.01
N SER A 416 9.97 10.41 -34.92
CA SER A 416 9.00 11.37 -34.35
C SER A 416 9.35 11.77 -32.92
N PRO A 417 9.03 13.01 -32.50
CA PRO A 417 9.23 13.45 -31.12
C PRO A 417 8.47 12.54 -30.16
N PHE A 418 9.14 12.14 -29.08
CA PHE A 418 8.59 11.34 -27.99
C PHE A 418 7.30 11.98 -27.44
N SER A 419 6.21 11.22 -27.40
CA SER A 419 4.99 11.63 -26.69
C SER A 419 5.15 11.31 -25.20
N ILE A 420 4.85 12.29 -24.35
CA ILE A 420 4.85 12.17 -22.89
C ILE A 420 3.75 11.21 -22.39
N ASP A 421 2.76 10.92 -23.24
CA ASP A 421 1.56 10.14 -22.88
C ASP A 421 1.87 8.65 -22.63
N SER A 422 2.97 8.12 -23.17
CA SER A 422 3.38 6.72 -22.96
C SER A 422 4.02 6.46 -21.59
N TRP A 423 4.28 7.51 -20.79
CA TRP A 423 4.86 7.39 -19.45
C TRP A 423 3.83 7.36 -18.31
N VAL A 424 2.57 7.66 -18.59
CA VAL A 424 1.50 7.72 -17.57
C VAL A 424 1.18 6.32 -17.00
N GLY A 425 1.62 5.24 -17.66
CA GLY A 425 1.51 3.87 -17.16
C GLY A 425 2.43 3.50 -15.99
N ASN A 426 3.32 4.39 -15.53
CA ASN A 426 4.33 4.07 -14.52
C ASN A 426 4.02 4.55 -13.08
N ALA A 427 2.81 5.05 -12.83
CA ALA A 427 2.35 5.42 -11.48
C ALA A 427 2.24 4.23 -10.50
N GLN A 428 2.37 3.00 -10.99
CA GLN A 428 2.27 1.75 -10.22
C GLN A 428 3.51 1.45 -9.34
N TYR A 429 4.67 2.10 -9.56
CA TYR A 429 5.96 1.66 -8.96
C TYR A 429 6.67 2.67 -8.04
N ASN A 430 6.16 3.90 -7.88
CA ASN A 430 6.70 4.89 -6.94
C ASN A 430 8.23 5.13 -7.10
N LEU A 431 8.68 5.32 -8.35
CA LEU A 431 10.10 5.49 -8.71
C LEU A 431 10.55 6.95 -8.57
N ASP A 432 11.74 7.16 -8.01
CA ASP A 432 12.28 8.48 -7.66
C ASP A 432 13.17 9.10 -8.76
N GLY A 433 13.63 8.31 -9.74
CA GLY A 433 14.59 8.76 -10.76
C GLY A 433 14.63 7.94 -12.05
N ILE A 434 15.49 8.33 -13.00
CA ILE A 434 15.82 7.53 -14.20
C ILE A 434 17.32 7.19 -14.24
N ASP A 435 17.64 6.05 -14.85
CA ASP A 435 18.99 5.63 -15.19
C ASP A 435 19.12 5.52 -16.72
N ILE A 436 20.16 6.10 -17.32
CA ILE A 436 20.39 6.03 -18.77
C ILE A 436 21.44 4.96 -19.05
N ASP A 437 21.03 3.89 -19.75
CA ASP A 437 21.81 2.67 -19.95
C ASP A 437 21.72 2.17 -21.41
N TYR A 438 22.01 3.05 -22.35
CA TYR A 438 22.23 2.71 -23.76
C TYR A 438 23.60 2.05 -23.96
N GLU A 439 23.60 0.85 -24.53
CA GLU A 439 24.80 0.07 -24.88
C GLU A 439 25.11 0.10 -26.39
N ASN A 440 24.20 0.59 -27.22
CA ASN A 440 24.35 0.65 -28.67
C ASN A 440 23.85 1.99 -29.22
N PHE A 441 24.71 2.70 -29.97
CA PHE A 441 24.42 4.02 -30.51
C PHE A 441 24.32 3.98 -32.04
N LEU A 442 23.18 4.43 -32.56
CA LEU A 442 23.00 4.72 -33.99
C LEU A 442 23.18 6.22 -34.30
N ALA A 443 23.04 7.07 -33.28
CA ALA A 443 23.22 8.51 -33.38
C ALA A 443 24.66 8.88 -33.00
N ASP A 444 25.13 10.05 -33.45
CA ASP A 444 26.42 10.60 -32.98
C ASP A 444 26.32 11.14 -31.53
N PRO A 445 27.47 11.34 -30.85
CA PRO A 445 27.52 11.83 -29.47
C PRO A 445 26.76 13.14 -29.23
N ASP A 446 26.80 14.08 -30.18
CA ASP A 446 26.13 15.38 -30.04
C ASP A 446 24.61 15.22 -30.05
N THR A 447 24.10 14.39 -30.97
CA THR A 447 22.67 14.10 -31.11
C THR A 447 22.14 13.35 -29.89
N PHE A 448 22.87 12.34 -29.41
CA PHE A 448 22.54 11.63 -28.16
C PHE A 448 22.51 12.58 -26.97
N THR A 449 23.54 13.43 -26.85
CA THR A 449 23.69 14.41 -25.77
C THR A 449 22.51 15.36 -25.70
N GLU A 450 22.11 15.95 -26.82
CA GLU A 450 21.01 16.92 -26.84
C GLU A 450 19.67 16.24 -26.51
N CYS A 451 19.41 15.06 -27.07
CA CYS A 451 18.14 14.35 -26.85
C CYS A 451 17.98 13.91 -25.39
N ILE A 452 18.99 13.22 -24.84
CA ILE A 452 18.93 12.70 -23.48
C ILE A 452 19.07 13.81 -22.44
N GLY A 453 19.94 14.79 -22.69
CA GLY A 453 20.11 15.93 -21.81
C GLY A 453 18.83 16.76 -21.66
N GLN A 454 18.14 17.05 -22.78
CA GLN A 454 16.84 17.73 -22.74
C GLN A 454 15.76 16.87 -22.06
N LEU A 455 15.75 15.56 -22.26
CA LEU A 455 14.83 14.65 -21.59
C LEU A 455 15.00 14.72 -20.06
N ILE A 456 16.22 14.51 -19.55
CA ILE A 456 16.53 14.58 -18.12
C ILE A 456 16.13 15.94 -17.54
N THR A 457 16.51 17.02 -18.24
CA THR A 457 16.19 18.40 -17.84
C THR A 457 14.69 18.62 -17.74
N THR A 458 13.93 18.15 -18.73
CA THR A 458 12.47 18.31 -18.78
C THR A 458 11.79 17.52 -17.67
N LEU A 459 12.21 16.27 -17.46
CA LEU A 459 11.65 15.42 -16.41
C LEU A 459 11.94 16.00 -15.01
N LYS A 460 13.15 16.50 -14.76
CA LYS A 460 13.50 17.18 -13.50
C LYS A 460 12.73 18.48 -13.30
N ASN A 461 12.65 19.34 -14.32
CA ASN A 461 11.95 20.62 -14.22
C ASN A 461 10.45 20.47 -13.98
N ASN A 462 9.86 19.38 -14.50
CA ASN A 462 8.45 19.05 -14.29
C ASN A 462 8.20 18.24 -13.00
N GLY A 463 9.23 18.00 -12.18
CA GLY A 463 9.11 17.23 -10.93
C GLY A 463 8.75 15.76 -11.14
N VAL A 464 8.92 15.23 -12.35
CA VAL A 464 8.62 13.83 -12.69
C VAL A 464 9.67 12.90 -12.09
N ILE A 465 10.93 13.35 -12.04
CA ILE A 465 12.03 12.65 -11.38
C ILE A 465 12.74 13.57 -10.40
N SER A 466 13.20 12.99 -9.29
CA SER A 466 14.02 13.67 -8.28
C SER A 466 15.52 13.49 -8.52
N PHE A 467 15.93 12.46 -9.27
CA PHE A 467 17.32 12.24 -9.66
C PHE A 467 17.47 11.56 -11.03
N ALA A 468 18.67 11.66 -11.61
CA ALA A 468 19.08 10.98 -12.85
C ALA A 468 20.49 10.40 -12.70
N SER A 469 20.71 9.19 -13.22
CA SER A 469 22.01 8.53 -13.33
C SER A 469 22.32 8.12 -14.78
N ILE A 470 23.61 7.88 -15.06
CA ILE A 470 24.09 7.37 -16.35
C ILE A 470 25.04 6.17 -16.12
N ALA A 471 24.87 5.12 -16.93
CA ALA A 471 25.52 3.82 -16.73
C ALA A 471 26.54 3.46 -17.84
N PRO A 472 27.63 4.23 -18.03
CA PRO A 472 28.64 3.91 -19.03
C PRO A 472 29.48 2.67 -18.64
N TYR A 473 30.06 2.00 -19.63
CA TYR A 473 31.09 0.97 -19.43
C TYR A 473 32.33 1.20 -20.31
N ASP A 474 33.38 0.40 -20.11
CA ASP A 474 34.68 0.59 -20.75
C ASP A 474 34.70 0.18 -22.24
N ASP A 475 34.00 0.98 -23.07
CA ASP A 475 34.03 0.91 -24.52
C ASP A 475 34.24 2.32 -25.11
N PRO A 476 35.15 2.52 -26.08
CA PRO A 476 35.46 3.85 -26.61
C PRO A 476 34.27 4.60 -27.21
N ASP A 477 33.33 3.90 -27.87
CA ASP A 477 32.17 4.51 -28.49
C ASP A 477 31.19 4.97 -27.40
N ILE A 478 30.92 4.11 -26.42
CA ILE A 478 30.06 4.40 -25.28
C ILE A 478 30.62 5.53 -24.42
N GLN A 479 31.93 5.49 -24.14
CA GLN A 479 32.61 6.56 -23.42
C GLN A 479 32.46 7.90 -24.15
N SER A 480 32.58 7.94 -25.48
CA SER A 480 32.45 9.18 -26.23
C SER A 480 31.05 9.81 -26.09
N HIS A 481 29.98 8.98 -26.06
CA HIS A 481 28.60 9.43 -25.92
C HIS A 481 28.29 9.93 -24.50
N TYR A 482 28.61 9.14 -23.48
CA TYR A 482 28.31 9.51 -22.08
C TYR A 482 29.19 10.64 -21.56
N GLN A 483 30.44 10.76 -22.02
CA GLN A 483 31.29 11.90 -21.67
C GLN A 483 30.80 13.19 -22.34
N ALA A 484 30.31 13.13 -23.59
CA ALA A 484 29.68 14.29 -24.24
C ALA A 484 28.39 14.73 -23.50
N LEU A 485 27.57 13.77 -23.08
CA LEU A 485 26.38 14.03 -22.27
C LEU A 485 26.75 14.65 -20.92
N TRP A 486 27.75 14.10 -20.23
CA TRP A 486 28.24 14.63 -18.96
C TRP A 486 28.80 16.05 -19.11
N ALA A 487 29.62 16.30 -20.13
CA ALA A 487 30.21 17.61 -20.37
C ALA A 487 29.15 18.71 -20.56
N SER A 488 28.02 18.38 -21.17
CA SER A 488 26.95 19.34 -21.49
C SER A 488 25.85 19.42 -20.42
N TYR A 489 25.55 18.31 -19.73
CA TYR A 489 24.39 18.18 -18.84
C TYR A 489 24.71 17.69 -17.41
N SER A 490 25.98 17.67 -16.99
CA SER A 490 26.36 17.31 -15.60
C SER A 490 25.60 18.08 -14.51
N GLY A 491 25.10 19.28 -14.78
CA GLY A 491 24.28 20.05 -13.83
C GLY A 491 22.90 19.43 -13.53
N VAL A 492 22.43 18.49 -14.35
CA VAL A 492 21.14 17.78 -14.17
C VAL A 492 21.32 16.27 -14.00
N ILE A 493 22.54 15.75 -13.99
CA ILE A 493 22.84 14.32 -13.76
C ILE A 493 23.47 14.20 -12.37
N ASP A 494 22.91 13.35 -11.51
CA ASP A 494 23.34 13.26 -10.11
C ASP A 494 24.42 12.21 -9.89
N TYR A 495 24.39 11.11 -10.63
CA TYR A 495 25.28 9.97 -10.40
C TYR A 495 25.79 9.36 -11.71
N VAL A 496 26.98 8.76 -11.64
CA VAL A 496 27.54 7.92 -12.71
C VAL A 496 27.77 6.53 -12.14
N ASN A 497 26.91 5.59 -12.49
CA ASN A 497 27.00 4.18 -12.13
C ASN A 497 27.79 3.43 -13.21
N PHE A 498 29.09 3.72 -13.32
CA PHE A 498 29.96 3.04 -14.27
C PHE A 498 29.94 1.53 -14.01
N GLN A 499 29.78 0.72 -15.07
CA GLN A 499 29.57 -0.73 -14.95
C GLN A 499 30.88 -1.50 -14.62
N PHE A 500 31.47 -1.26 -13.45
CA PHE A 500 32.67 -1.96 -12.97
C PHE A 500 32.46 -3.49 -12.82
N TYR A 501 31.21 -3.96 -12.77
CA TYR A 501 30.92 -5.39 -12.78
C TYR A 501 31.26 -6.09 -14.10
N GLY A 502 31.43 -5.35 -15.21
CA GLY A 502 31.79 -5.91 -16.51
C GLY A 502 33.27 -6.32 -16.63
N TYR A 503 34.12 -5.96 -15.66
CA TYR A 503 35.53 -6.37 -15.67
C TYR A 503 35.68 -7.87 -15.38
N ASP A 504 36.71 -8.50 -15.95
CA ASP A 504 36.90 -9.94 -15.87
C ASP A 504 37.27 -10.42 -14.45
N SER A 505 37.09 -11.72 -14.21
CA SER A 505 37.31 -12.37 -12.92
C SER A 505 38.76 -12.39 -12.43
N SER A 506 39.74 -12.07 -13.29
CA SER A 506 41.14 -11.91 -12.89
C SER A 506 41.47 -10.53 -12.31
N THR A 507 40.52 -9.58 -12.38
CA THR A 507 40.66 -8.24 -11.81
C THR A 507 41.01 -8.32 -10.33
N THR A 508 42.13 -7.70 -9.95
CA THR A 508 42.58 -7.57 -8.57
C THR A 508 41.98 -6.34 -7.89
N VAL A 509 42.06 -6.28 -6.56
CA VAL A 509 41.63 -5.12 -5.76
C VAL A 509 42.31 -3.83 -6.24
N ASP A 510 43.63 -3.86 -6.45
CA ASP A 510 44.39 -2.68 -6.90
C ASP A 510 44.00 -2.23 -8.31
N GLN A 511 43.72 -3.18 -9.21
CA GLN A 511 43.22 -2.87 -10.55
C GLN A 511 41.83 -2.22 -10.50
N TYR A 512 40.91 -2.77 -9.70
CA TYR A 512 39.58 -2.18 -9.52
C TYR A 512 39.66 -0.74 -9.00
N VAL A 513 40.50 -0.51 -7.97
CA VAL A 513 40.75 0.84 -7.42
C VAL A 513 41.31 1.77 -8.50
N SER A 514 42.25 1.30 -9.31
CA SER A 514 42.82 2.07 -10.43
C SER A 514 41.77 2.43 -11.48
N TYR A 515 40.88 1.50 -11.85
CA TYR A 515 39.79 1.74 -12.79
C TYR A 515 38.80 2.77 -12.23
N TYR A 516 38.44 2.66 -10.95
CA TYR A 516 37.57 3.62 -10.30
C TYR A 516 38.12 5.05 -10.36
N ASN A 517 39.40 5.23 -10.01
CA ASN A 517 40.06 6.53 -10.04
C ASN A 517 40.17 7.08 -11.48
N ALA A 518 40.39 6.21 -12.48
CA ALA A 518 40.42 6.63 -13.89
C ALA A 518 39.05 7.18 -14.35
N GLN A 519 37.96 6.51 -13.96
CA GLN A 519 36.61 6.98 -14.32
C GLN A 519 36.21 8.25 -13.55
N GLN A 520 36.68 8.41 -12.32
CA GLN A 520 36.52 9.68 -11.59
C GLN A 520 37.19 10.86 -12.32
N ALA A 521 38.29 10.64 -13.02
CA ALA A 521 38.93 11.66 -13.86
C ALA A 521 38.13 11.94 -15.14
N ASN A 522 37.54 10.92 -15.76
CA ASN A 522 36.74 11.06 -16.98
C ASN A 522 35.43 11.84 -16.76
N TYR A 523 34.77 11.63 -15.61
CA TYR A 523 33.54 12.33 -15.21
C TYR A 523 33.83 13.35 -14.12
N ASN A 524 34.81 14.22 -14.37
CA ASN A 524 35.31 15.18 -13.38
C ASN A 524 34.17 15.99 -12.72
N GLY A 525 34.20 16.07 -11.40
CA GLY A 525 33.15 16.72 -10.59
C GLY A 525 31.90 15.87 -10.33
N GLY A 526 31.83 14.65 -10.87
CA GLY A 526 30.71 13.73 -10.72
C GLY A 526 30.81 12.79 -9.54
N SER A 527 29.65 12.28 -9.15
CA SER A 527 29.47 11.27 -8.10
C SER A 527 29.52 9.86 -8.71
N ILE A 528 30.73 9.33 -8.89
CA ILE A 528 30.94 7.96 -9.40
C ILE A 528 30.57 6.94 -8.32
N LEU A 529 29.68 6.01 -8.67
CA LEU A 529 29.32 4.89 -7.80
C LEU A 529 30.20 3.67 -8.12
N ALA A 530 30.79 3.04 -7.11
CA ALA A 530 31.47 1.75 -7.28
C ALA A 530 30.41 0.68 -7.52
N SER A 531 30.62 -0.22 -8.50
CA SER A 531 29.61 -1.23 -8.83
C SER A 531 30.11 -2.66 -8.88
N PHE A 532 29.26 -3.60 -8.51
CA PHE A 532 29.51 -5.04 -8.66
C PHE A 532 28.20 -5.80 -8.84
N ASN A 533 28.27 -6.94 -9.52
CA ASN A 533 27.14 -7.83 -9.73
C ASN A 533 27.08 -8.84 -8.57
N THR A 534 25.89 -9.08 -8.04
CA THR A 534 25.66 -10.00 -6.91
C THR A 534 25.44 -11.45 -7.34
N ASP A 535 25.40 -11.74 -8.65
CA ASP A 535 25.14 -13.08 -9.21
C ASP A 535 26.33 -14.06 -9.11
N ASN A 536 27.49 -13.61 -8.63
CA ASN A 536 28.73 -14.39 -8.53
C ASN A 536 29.11 -15.11 -9.84
N ASN A 537 28.84 -14.49 -11.00
CA ASN A 537 29.25 -15.05 -12.28
C ASN A 537 30.79 -15.18 -12.35
N PRO A 538 31.34 -16.39 -12.59
CA PRO A 538 32.78 -16.65 -12.56
C PRO A 538 33.56 -15.99 -13.71
N GLN A 539 32.89 -15.38 -14.70
CA GLN A 539 33.54 -14.62 -15.77
C GLN A 539 33.91 -13.20 -15.37
N PHE A 540 33.24 -12.64 -14.36
CA PHE A 540 33.36 -11.24 -13.97
C PHE A 540 34.04 -11.06 -12.60
N VAL A 541 34.43 -9.83 -12.28
CA VAL A 541 35.06 -9.48 -11.01
C VAL A 541 34.20 -9.97 -9.85
N SER A 542 34.81 -10.72 -8.93
CA SER A 542 34.07 -11.31 -7.82
C SER A 542 33.53 -10.24 -6.87
N VAL A 543 32.36 -10.51 -6.26
CA VAL A 543 31.79 -9.68 -5.20
C VAL A 543 32.81 -9.40 -4.09
N GLN A 544 33.58 -10.42 -3.70
CA GLN A 544 34.59 -10.29 -2.65
C GLN A 544 35.72 -9.33 -3.04
N THR A 545 36.19 -9.40 -4.29
CA THR A 545 37.19 -8.46 -4.83
C THR A 545 36.64 -7.04 -4.82
N ALA A 546 35.42 -6.84 -5.35
CA ALA A 546 34.82 -5.52 -5.44
C ALA A 546 34.54 -4.90 -4.07
N LEU A 547 34.04 -5.67 -3.10
CA LEU A 547 33.86 -5.22 -1.72
C LEU A 547 35.19 -4.84 -1.06
N SER A 548 36.24 -5.63 -1.29
CA SER A 548 37.59 -5.34 -0.77
C SER A 548 38.15 -4.05 -1.39
N ALA A 549 37.88 -3.81 -2.69
CA ALA A 549 38.23 -2.57 -3.36
C ALA A 549 37.42 -1.37 -2.84
N CYS A 550 36.12 -1.54 -2.59
CA CYS A 550 35.30 -0.51 -1.94
C CYS A 550 35.85 -0.14 -0.56
N GLN A 551 36.28 -1.13 0.24
CA GLN A 551 36.93 -0.87 1.53
C GLN A 551 38.24 -0.10 1.38
N SER A 552 39.04 -0.41 0.36
CA SER A 552 40.25 0.35 0.05
C SER A 552 39.94 1.78 -0.38
N LEU A 553 38.96 1.99 -1.26
CA LEU A 553 38.50 3.32 -1.68
C LEU A 553 37.94 4.13 -0.50
N GLN A 554 37.18 3.49 0.40
CA GLN A 554 36.65 4.11 1.61
C GLN A 554 37.77 4.54 2.55
N ALA A 555 38.78 3.69 2.76
CA ALA A 555 39.94 4.01 3.58
C ALA A 555 40.79 5.16 3.00
N MET A 556 40.77 5.34 1.67
CA MET A 556 41.41 6.48 0.99
C MET A 556 40.53 7.76 1.00
N GLY A 557 39.27 7.66 1.44
CA GLY A 557 38.30 8.77 1.37
C GLY A 557 37.78 9.05 -0.05
N ASN A 558 37.97 8.10 -0.98
CA ASN A 558 37.63 8.26 -2.40
C ASN A 558 36.31 7.56 -2.78
N LEU A 559 35.70 6.76 -1.90
CA LEU A 559 34.43 6.10 -2.19
C LEU A 559 33.25 7.06 -1.99
N PHE A 560 32.55 7.41 -3.08
CA PHE A 560 31.34 8.24 -3.01
C PHE A 560 30.08 7.44 -2.62
N GLY A 561 29.86 6.28 -3.25
CA GLY A 561 28.69 5.44 -3.04
C GLY A 561 28.80 4.11 -3.79
N ILE A 562 27.86 3.19 -3.54
CA ILE A 562 27.85 1.86 -4.16
C ILE A 562 26.57 1.65 -4.98
N PHE A 563 26.72 1.13 -6.19
CA PHE A 563 25.64 0.69 -7.08
C PHE A 563 25.74 -0.82 -7.29
N THR A 564 24.66 -1.57 -7.04
CA THR A 564 24.66 -3.01 -7.33
C THR A 564 23.49 -3.34 -8.24
N THR A 565 23.72 -4.13 -9.28
CA THR A 565 22.65 -4.70 -10.10
C THR A 565 22.19 -6.00 -9.44
N PRO A 566 21.03 -6.06 -8.77
CA PRO A 566 20.42 -7.34 -8.50
C PRO A 566 19.92 -7.91 -9.84
N LEU A 567 20.18 -9.18 -10.11
CA LEU A 567 19.27 -9.92 -10.98
C LEU A 567 17.85 -9.69 -10.43
N ALA A 568 16.86 -9.44 -11.29
CA ALA A 568 15.47 -9.16 -10.94
C ALA A 568 14.84 -10.28 -10.08
N LYS A 569 15.24 -10.33 -8.81
CA LYS A 569 14.81 -11.22 -7.74
C LYS A 569 14.93 -10.44 -6.43
N GLY A 570 13.83 -9.78 -6.11
CA GLY A 570 13.41 -9.46 -4.74
C GLY A 570 14.44 -8.84 -3.80
N LEU A 571 14.57 -7.51 -3.82
CA LEU A 571 14.98 -6.75 -2.63
C LEU A 571 13.85 -5.82 -2.18
N ARG A 572 12.69 -6.41 -1.92
CA ARG A 572 11.75 -5.87 -0.92
C ARG A 572 12.28 -6.23 0.47
N THR A 573 13.30 -5.53 0.96
CA THR A 573 13.46 -5.44 2.43
C THR A 573 12.50 -4.36 2.95
N ARG A 574 11.20 -4.62 2.82
CA ARG A 574 10.31 -4.25 3.92
C ARG A 574 10.80 -5.14 5.05
N SER A 575 11.31 -4.54 6.13
CA SER A 575 11.32 -5.23 7.42
C SER A 575 9.87 -5.55 7.72
N LYS A 576 9.41 -6.73 7.28
CA LYS A 576 8.12 -7.26 7.64
C LYS A 576 8.09 -7.30 9.18
N PRO A 577 7.00 -6.88 9.83
CA PRO A 577 6.83 -7.15 11.25
C PRO A 577 7.06 -8.64 11.44
N ARG A 578 7.74 -9.04 12.53
CA ARG A 578 8.01 -10.46 12.85
C ARG A 578 6.77 -11.28 12.51
N HIS A 579 6.89 -12.14 11.49
CA HIS A 579 5.81 -13.02 11.08
C HIS A 579 5.33 -13.80 12.31
N CYS A 580 4.03 -13.80 12.59
CA CYS A 580 3.45 -15.02 13.14
C CYS A 580 3.70 -16.09 12.08
N LEU A 581 4.56 -17.05 12.39
CA LEU A 581 4.89 -18.13 11.46
C LEU A 581 3.64 -19.01 11.28
N LEU A 582 3.30 -19.28 10.02
CA LEU A 582 2.01 -19.83 9.61
C LEU A 582 2.06 -21.37 9.49
N THR A 583 1.05 -22.06 10.03
CA THR A 583 0.85 -23.50 9.85
C THR A 583 -0.49 -23.77 9.16
N LEU A 584 -0.47 -24.49 8.03
CA LEU A 584 -1.68 -24.94 7.33
C LEU A 584 -1.85 -26.47 7.44
N LYS A 585 -3.07 -26.93 7.66
CA LYS A 585 -3.35 -28.36 7.82
C LYS A 585 -4.61 -28.79 7.06
N TYR A 586 -4.44 -29.60 6.03
CA TYR A 586 -5.55 -30.20 5.29
C TYR A 586 -6.20 -31.34 6.09
N ILE A 587 -7.53 -31.43 6.06
CA ILE A 587 -8.30 -32.38 6.87
C ILE A 587 -9.66 -32.74 6.22
N GLY A 588 -10.05 -34.01 6.33
CA GLY A 588 -11.42 -34.48 6.14
C GLY A 588 -11.70 -35.28 4.87
N ALA A 589 -10.71 -35.50 4.02
CA ALA A 589 -10.90 -36.13 2.71
C ALA A 589 -11.10 -37.65 2.79
N LEU A 590 -10.61 -38.32 3.83
CA LEU A 590 -10.56 -39.80 3.89
C LEU A 590 -11.70 -40.45 4.68
N PHE A 591 -12.59 -39.67 5.32
CA PHE A 591 -13.72 -40.17 6.11
C PHE A 591 -13.31 -41.18 7.19
N ASN A 592 -12.11 -41.04 7.76
CA ASN A 592 -11.57 -41.90 8.82
C ASN A 592 -11.86 -41.39 10.25
N GLY A 593 -12.75 -40.40 10.34
CA GLY A 593 -13.24 -39.81 11.59
C GLY A 593 -12.21 -38.97 12.33
N VAL A 594 -11.18 -38.43 11.66
CA VAL A 594 -10.32 -37.40 12.25
C VAL A 594 -11.15 -36.16 12.59
N ALA A 595 -10.95 -35.61 13.79
CA ALA A 595 -11.60 -34.38 14.25
C ALA A 595 -10.56 -33.27 14.46
N PHE A 596 -11.01 -32.00 14.43
CA PHE A 596 -10.13 -30.86 14.71
C PHE A 596 -9.41 -30.98 16.06
N THR A 597 -10.07 -31.57 17.06
CA THR A 597 -9.53 -31.77 18.41
C THR A 597 -8.45 -32.85 18.50
N ASP A 598 -8.30 -33.68 17.47
CA ASP A 598 -7.24 -34.69 17.42
C ASP A 598 -5.89 -34.05 17.07
N VAL A 599 -5.92 -32.95 16.31
CA VAL A 599 -4.71 -32.30 15.78
C VAL A 599 -4.08 -31.38 16.84
N PRO A 600 -2.78 -31.51 17.13
CA PRO A 600 -2.09 -30.66 18.09
C PRO A 600 -2.01 -29.22 17.57
N ILE A 601 -2.35 -28.25 18.41
CA ILE A 601 -2.32 -26.82 18.09
C ILE A 601 -1.39 -26.10 19.08
N ASN A 602 -0.33 -25.49 18.54
CA ASN A 602 0.54 -24.60 19.28
C ASN A 602 -0.09 -23.18 19.29
N PRO A 603 -0.33 -22.56 20.45
CA PRO A 603 -0.97 -21.24 20.52
C PRO A 603 -0.11 -20.10 19.97
N ASN A 604 1.17 -20.33 19.69
CA ASN A 604 2.11 -19.31 19.22
C ASN A 604 2.31 -19.28 17.70
N VAL A 605 1.57 -20.10 16.94
CA VAL A 605 1.54 -20.03 15.46
C VAL A 605 0.19 -19.50 14.98
N ASP A 606 0.16 -18.89 13.79
CA ASP A 606 -1.11 -18.67 13.07
C ASP A 606 -1.52 -20.02 12.46
N PHE A 607 -2.64 -20.59 12.89
CA PHE A 607 -2.99 -21.98 12.59
C PHE A 607 -4.24 -22.06 11.72
N HIS A 608 -4.11 -22.60 10.52
CA HIS A 608 -5.21 -22.71 9.56
C HIS A 608 -5.53 -24.18 9.29
N PHE A 609 -6.75 -24.61 9.59
CA PHE A 609 -7.29 -25.84 9.01
C PHE A 609 -7.82 -25.57 7.60
N ILE A 610 -7.66 -26.54 6.69
CA ILE A 610 -8.24 -26.50 5.35
C ILE A 610 -9.09 -27.76 5.14
N LEU A 611 -10.40 -27.59 5.07
CA LEU A 611 -11.34 -28.68 4.78
C LEU A 611 -11.15 -29.18 3.35
N ALA A 612 -10.90 -30.47 3.18
CA ALA A 612 -10.68 -31.11 1.88
C ALA A 612 -11.83 -32.09 1.59
N PHE A 613 -12.74 -31.84 0.64
CA PHE A 613 -12.81 -30.73 -0.32
C PHE A 613 -14.24 -30.23 -0.53
N ALA A 614 -14.38 -28.99 -1.02
CA ALA A 614 -15.57 -28.57 -1.77
C ALA A 614 -15.32 -28.78 -3.27
N ILE A 615 -16.25 -29.41 -3.98
CA ILE A 615 -16.08 -29.78 -5.39
C ILE A 615 -17.34 -29.38 -6.17
N ASP A 616 -17.18 -28.71 -7.31
CA ASP A 616 -18.27 -28.37 -8.24
C ASP A 616 -18.68 -29.57 -9.11
N TYR A 617 -18.94 -30.70 -8.44
CA TYR A 617 -19.39 -31.94 -9.03
C TYR A 617 -20.62 -32.47 -8.29
N THR A 618 -21.46 -33.22 -8.99
CA THR A 618 -22.54 -33.99 -8.34
C THR A 618 -21.98 -35.13 -7.52
N GLY A 619 -22.60 -35.43 -6.38
CA GLY A 619 -22.31 -36.65 -5.63
C GLY A 619 -22.83 -37.94 -6.31
N GLY A 620 -22.47 -39.09 -5.75
CA GLY A 620 -22.97 -40.41 -6.17
C GLY A 620 -22.01 -41.19 -7.07
N SER A 621 -22.48 -42.30 -7.66
CA SER A 621 -21.65 -43.24 -8.42
C SER A 621 -21.26 -42.76 -9.83
N SER A 622 -21.78 -41.62 -10.28
CA SER A 622 -21.52 -41.05 -11.60
C SER A 622 -21.42 -39.54 -11.48
N PRO A 623 -20.32 -39.05 -10.87
CA PRO A 623 -20.12 -37.62 -10.62
C PRO A 623 -19.95 -36.87 -11.95
N ALA A 624 -20.54 -35.68 -12.06
CA ALA A 624 -20.48 -34.82 -13.23
C ALA A 624 -20.24 -33.35 -12.82
N PRO A 625 -19.53 -32.54 -13.63
CA PRO A 625 -19.32 -31.13 -13.36
C PRO A 625 -20.65 -30.36 -13.23
N THR A 626 -20.71 -29.41 -12.32
CA THR A 626 -21.91 -28.60 -12.03
C THR A 626 -21.75 -27.12 -12.40
N ASN A 627 -20.71 -26.78 -13.17
CA ASN A 627 -20.42 -25.42 -13.61
C ASN A 627 -20.30 -24.45 -12.42
N GLY A 628 -19.42 -24.75 -11.46
CA GLY A 628 -19.15 -23.87 -10.32
C GLY A 628 -20.15 -23.99 -9.16
N GLN A 629 -21.11 -24.92 -9.19
CA GLN A 629 -21.98 -25.16 -8.02
C GLN A 629 -21.31 -26.14 -7.06
N PHE A 630 -20.61 -25.61 -6.06
CA PHE A 630 -19.82 -26.41 -5.11
C PHE A 630 -20.69 -27.22 -4.15
N ASN A 631 -20.30 -28.49 -3.96
CA ASN A 631 -20.87 -29.43 -2.99
C ASN A 631 -19.79 -29.88 -1.98
N ILE A 632 -20.22 -30.38 -0.83
CA ILE A 632 -19.36 -30.81 0.28
C ILE A 632 -18.92 -32.27 0.08
N PHE A 633 -17.61 -32.51 0.10
CA PHE A 633 -17.00 -33.85 -0.04
C PHE A 633 -16.01 -34.21 1.09
N TRP A 634 -15.94 -33.42 2.16
CA TRP A 634 -15.26 -33.83 3.39
C TRP A 634 -16.20 -34.58 4.35
N ASP A 635 -15.65 -35.19 5.39
CA ASP A 635 -16.39 -35.84 6.48
C ASP A 635 -17.19 -34.84 7.34
N SER A 636 -18.31 -34.35 6.79
CA SER A 636 -19.15 -33.32 7.42
C SER A 636 -19.81 -33.76 8.72
N ASN A 637 -19.84 -35.08 8.99
CA ASN A 637 -20.35 -35.61 10.25
C ASN A 637 -19.39 -35.33 11.40
N ASN A 638 -18.08 -35.49 11.15
CA ASN A 638 -17.04 -35.23 12.15
C ASN A 638 -16.53 -33.78 12.11
N LEU A 639 -16.54 -33.15 10.93
CA LEU A 639 -16.12 -31.75 10.70
C LEU A 639 -17.35 -30.88 10.40
N SER A 640 -18.28 -30.85 11.34
CA SER A 640 -19.55 -30.10 11.26
C SER A 640 -19.38 -28.60 11.50
N PRO A 641 -20.37 -27.75 11.15
CA PRO A 641 -20.34 -26.32 11.49
C PRO A 641 -20.13 -26.04 12.99
N SER A 642 -20.74 -26.86 13.85
CA SER A 642 -20.53 -26.76 15.31
C SER A 642 -19.10 -27.12 15.72
N ALA A 643 -18.45 -28.06 15.03
CA ALA A 643 -17.06 -28.41 15.29
C ALA A 643 -16.10 -27.27 14.89
N VAL A 644 -16.36 -26.60 13.75
CA VAL A 644 -15.63 -25.40 13.33
C VAL A 644 -15.79 -24.27 14.35
N ALA A 645 -17.02 -23.99 14.79
CA ALA A 645 -17.27 -22.97 15.81
C ALA A 645 -16.56 -23.30 17.14
N ALA A 646 -16.63 -24.55 17.59
CA ALA A 646 -16.02 -24.98 18.85
C ALA A 646 -14.49 -24.90 18.83
N ILE A 647 -13.83 -25.27 17.72
CA ILE A 647 -12.36 -25.21 17.65
C ILE A 647 -11.86 -23.77 17.62
N LYS A 648 -12.51 -22.89 16.84
CA LYS A 648 -12.19 -21.45 16.78
C LYS A 648 -12.43 -20.76 18.13
N GLN A 649 -13.50 -21.13 18.83
CA GLN A 649 -13.78 -20.61 20.17
C GLN A 649 -12.70 -21.02 21.18
N SER A 650 -12.20 -22.26 21.07
CA SER A 650 -11.22 -22.80 22.01
C SER A 650 -9.78 -22.35 21.72
N ASN A 651 -9.51 -21.95 20.47
CA ASN A 651 -8.17 -21.58 20.00
C ASN A 651 -8.26 -20.28 19.18
N PRO A 652 -8.02 -19.10 19.79
CA PRO A 652 -8.15 -17.81 19.12
C PRO A 652 -7.20 -17.59 17.94
N ASN A 653 -6.13 -18.37 17.86
CA ASN A 653 -5.16 -18.37 16.76
C ASN A 653 -5.56 -19.30 15.60
N VAL A 654 -6.75 -19.92 15.64
CA VAL A 654 -7.23 -20.84 14.61
C VAL A 654 -8.18 -20.16 13.62
N LYS A 655 -7.91 -20.37 12.33
CA LYS A 655 -8.85 -20.16 11.23
C LYS A 655 -9.17 -21.48 10.54
N VAL A 656 -10.30 -21.54 9.84
CA VAL A 656 -10.72 -22.70 9.05
C VAL A 656 -11.12 -22.26 7.65
N ALA A 657 -10.45 -22.77 6.63
CA ALA A 657 -10.76 -22.57 5.22
C ALA A 657 -11.27 -23.86 4.57
N VAL A 658 -11.62 -23.78 3.29
CA VAL A 658 -11.99 -24.94 2.46
C VAL A 658 -11.20 -24.95 1.16
N SER A 659 -10.69 -26.12 0.78
CA SER A 659 -10.01 -26.32 -0.49
C SER A 659 -10.99 -26.74 -1.59
N LEU A 660 -10.80 -26.17 -2.77
CA LEU A 660 -11.64 -26.31 -3.96
C LEU A 660 -11.00 -27.26 -4.95
N GLY A 661 -11.70 -28.33 -5.32
CA GLY A 661 -11.23 -29.29 -6.33
C GLY A 661 -10.72 -30.62 -5.74
N GLY A 662 -9.41 -30.81 -5.73
CA GLY A 662 -8.72 -32.08 -5.46
C GLY A 662 -8.60 -32.98 -6.70
N ALA A 663 -7.85 -34.08 -6.58
CA ALA A 663 -7.57 -34.95 -7.72
C ALA A 663 -8.79 -35.72 -8.26
N THR A 664 -9.64 -36.30 -7.37
CA THR A 664 -10.74 -37.18 -7.79
C THR A 664 -12.00 -37.06 -6.94
N VAL A 665 -13.14 -37.37 -7.55
CA VAL A 665 -14.43 -37.60 -6.90
C VAL A 665 -14.95 -38.98 -7.30
N SER A 666 -15.22 -39.85 -6.32
CA SER A 666 -15.60 -41.25 -6.55
C SER A 666 -14.66 -42.00 -7.52
N GLY A 667 -13.36 -41.70 -7.47
CA GLY A 667 -12.32 -42.30 -8.32
C GLY A 667 -12.28 -41.77 -9.76
N GLN A 668 -13.07 -40.75 -10.11
CA GLN A 668 -13.00 -40.06 -11.40
C GLN A 668 -12.24 -38.74 -11.26
N PRO A 669 -11.42 -38.33 -12.24
CA PRO A 669 -10.72 -37.05 -12.20
C PRO A 669 -11.68 -35.86 -12.07
N VAL A 670 -11.37 -34.95 -11.13
CA VAL A 670 -12.07 -33.66 -11.02
C VAL A 670 -11.46 -32.73 -12.05
N ASN A 671 -12.11 -32.62 -13.20
CA ASN A 671 -11.75 -31.67 -14.25
C ASN A 671 -12.37 -30.31 -13.98
N PHE A 672 -11.56 -29.25 -13.98
CA PHE A 672 -12.04 -27.88 -14.07
C PHE A 672 -12.70 -27.65 -15.43
N SER A 673 -14.03 -27.50 -15.43
CA SER A 673 -14.86 -27.56 -16.66
C SER A 673 -15.99 -26.51 -16.62
N PRO A 674 -15.66 -25.21 -16.75
CA PRO A 674 -16.65 -24.14 -16.79
C PRO A 674 -17.43 -24.16 -18.11
N THR A 675 -18.73 -23.84 -18.05
CA THR A 675 -19.55 -23.60 -19.26
C THR A 675 -19.24 -22.23 -19.88
N SER A 676 -19.04 -21.22 -19.03
CA SER A 676 -18.51 -19.90 -19.36
C SER A 676 -17.99 -19.26 -18.07
N VAL A 677 -17.06 -18.30 -18.19
CA VAL A 677 -16.50 -17.58 -17.04
C VAL A 677 -17.61 -17.03 -16.14
N ASP A 678 -18.49 -16.18 -16.69
CA ASP A 678 -19.55 -15.51 -15.93
C ASP A 678 -20.46 -16.51 -15.21
N SER A 679 -20.90 -17.56 -15.90
CA SER A 679 -21.81 -18.55 -15.31
C SER A 679 -21.16 -19.38 -14.21
N TRP A 680 -19.88 -19.73 -14.38
CA TRP A 680 -19.13 -20.50 -13.40
C TRP A 680 -18.85 -19.64 -12.18
N VAL A 681 -18.38 -18.40 -12.37
CA VAL A 681 -18.10 -17.43 -11.30
C VAL A 681 -19.36 -17.13 -10.49
N SER A 682 -20.49 -16.86 -11.15
CA SER A 682 -21.76 -16.59 -10.46
C SER A 682 -22.20 -17.76 -9.58
N ASN A 683 -22.14 -18.98 -10.10
CA ASN A 683 -22.45 -20.20 -9.34
C ASN A 683 -21.46 -20.44 -8.20
N ALA A 684 -20.16 -20.23 -8.45
CA ALA A 684 -19.10 -20.43 -7.47
C ALA A 684 -19.22 -19.45 -6.31
N VAL A 685 -19.37 -18.15 -6.60
CA VAL A 685 -19.57 -17.12 -5.59
C VAL A 685 -20.81 -17.43 -4.75
N SER A 686 -21.94 -17.76 -5.38
CA SER A 686 -23.19 -18.04 -4.66
C SER A 686 -23.10 -19.28 -3.76
N SER A 687 -22.64 -20.40 -4.31
CA SER A 687 -22.56 -21.68 -3.58
C SER A 687 -21.49 -21.65 -2.48
N LEU A 688 -20.30 -21.10 -2.76
CA LEU A 688 -19.23 -20.99 -1.76
C LEU A 688 -19.58 -19.99 -0.67
N THR A 689 -20.22 -18.85 -0.99
CA THR A 689 -20.69 -17.92 0.06
C THR A 689 -21.63 -18.64 1.03
N SER A 690 -22.55 -19.47 0.51
CA SER A 690 -23.48 -20.24 1.33
C SER A 690 -22.74 -21.25 2.23
N ILE A 691 -21.77 -22.00 1.67
CA ILE A 691 -20.97 -22.98 2.42
C ILE A 691 -20.13 -22.26 3.50
N ILE A 692 -19.44 -21.18 3.14
CA ILE A 692 -18.56 -20.41 4.02
C ILE A 692 -19.35 -19.84 5.19
N GLN A 693 -20.51 -19.23 4.94
CA GLN A 693 -21.37 -18.71 5.99
C GLN A 693 -21.95 -19.81 6.88
N GLN A 694 -22.39 -20.93 6.29
CA GLN A 694 -22.93 -22.05 7.03
C GLN A 694 -21.91 -22.66 8.00
N TYR A 695 -20.65 -22.78 7.57
CA TYR A 695 -19.58 -23.39 8.35
C TYR A 695 -18.75 -22.38 9.16
N ASN A 696 -19.00 -21.07 9.01
CA ASN A 696 -18.20 -20.00 9.61
C ASN A 696 -16.71 -20.09 9.23
N LEU A 697 -16.45 -20.29 7.93
CA LEU A 697 -15.11 -20.40 7.36
C LEU A 697 -14.48 -19.01 7.13
N ASP A 698 -13.15 -18.97 7.09
CA ASP A 698 -12.34 -17.74 7.02
C ASP A 698 -11.66 -17.53 5.66
N GLY A 699 -11.62 -18.56 4.81
CA GLY A 699 -10.83 -18.56 3.58
C GLY A 699 -11.15 -19.69 2.61
N ILE A 700 -10.56 -19.61 1.41
CA ILE A 700 -10.57 -20.69 0.41
C ILE A 700 -9.14 -21.03 -0.02
N ASP A 701 -8.98 -22.25 -0.51
CA ASP A 701 -7.76 -22.75 -1.15
C ASP A 701 -8.12 -23.34 -2.53
N VAL A 702 -7.31 -23.12 -3.56
CA VAL A 702 -7.59 -23.61 -4.93
C VAL A 702 -6.65 -24.76 -5.25
N ASP A 703 -7.22 -25.95 -5.46
CA ASP A 703 -6.49 -27.21 -5.63
C ASP A 703 -7.08 -28.07 -6.77
N TYR A 704 -7.42 -27.45 -7.90
CA TYR A 704 -7.71 -28.20 -9.14
C TYR A 704 -6.42 -28.73 -9.76
N GLU A 705 -6.43 -30.01 -10.14
CA GLU A 705 -5.26 -30.70 -10.73
C GLU A 705 -5.48 -31.21 -12.16
N ASN A 706 -6.73 -31.19 -12.66
CA ASN A 706 -7.08 -31.59 -14.01
C ASN A 706 -7.89 -30.49 -14.70
N PHE A 707 -7.59 -30.20 -15.97
CA PHE A 707 -8.17 -29.06 -16.68
C PHE A 707 -8.84 -29.49 -17.99
N GLN A 708 -10.07 -29.02 -18.22
CA GLN A 708 -10.75 -29.10 -19.51
C GLN A 708 -10.94 -27.73 -20.17
N SER A 709 -10.42 -26.68 -19.55
CA SER A 709 -10.35 -25.33 -20.09
C SER A 709 -8.90 -24.91 -20.32
N ASP A 710 -8.69 -23.84 -21.08
CA ASP A 710 -7.37 -23.23 -21.22
C ASP A 710 -6.97 -22.44 -19.94
N PRO A 711 -5.66 -22.12 -19.78
CA PRO A 711 -5.15 -21.34 -18.65
C PRO A 711 -5.81 -19.98 -18.46
N GLY A 712 -6.21 -19.30 -19.54
CA GLY A 712 -6.86 -18.00 -19.48
C GLY A 712 -8.26 -18.09 -18.87
N THR A 713 -9.04 -19.08 -19.31
CA THR A 713 -10.37 -19.36 -18.74
C THR A 713 -10.29 -19.74 -17.25
N PHE A 714 -9.36 -20.62 -16.87
CA PHE A 714 -9.12 -20.95 -15.46
C PHE A 714 -8.74 -19.71 -14.63
N THR A 715 -7.80 -18.91 -15.16
CA THR A 715 -7.32 -17.67 -14.53
C THR A 715 -8.45 -16.68 -14.28
N GLN A 716 -9.33 -16.46 -15.26
CA GLN A 716 -10.46 -15.54 -15.12
C GLN A 716 -11.51 -16.06 -14.13
N CYS A 717 -11.87 -17.34 -14.20
CA CYS A 717 -12.82 -17.93 -13.26
C CYS A 717 -12.35 -17.84 -11.80
N ILE A 718 -11.14 -18.32 -11.53
CA ILE A 718 -10.59 -18.36 -10.16
C ILE A 718 -10.25 -16.96 -9.66
N GLY A 719 -9.65 -16.13 -10.52
CA GLY A 719 -9.27 -14.77 -10.17
C GLY A 719 -10.48 -13.91 -9.79
N GLN A 720 -11.55 -13.94 -10.59
CA GLN A 720 -12.79 -13.23 -10.29
C GLN A 720 -13.49 -13.80 -9.05
N LEU A 721 -13.48 -15.12 -8.86
CA LEU A 721 -14.02 -15.75 -7.65
C LEU A 721 -13.34 -15.23 -6.38
N ILE A 722 -12.01 -15.32 -6.31
CA ILE A 722 -11.24 -14.88 -5.14
C ILE A 722 -11.45 -13.39 -4.88
N THR A 723 -11.37 -12.58 -5.94
CA THR A 723 -11.58 -11.12 -5.87
C THR A 723 -12.96 -10.80 -5.32
N THR A 724 -14.01 -11.42 -5.86
CA THR A 724 -15.40 -11.20 -5.42
C THR A 724 -15.62 -11.63 -3.98
N LEU A 725 -15.12 -12.80 -3.57
CA LEU A 725 -15.29 -13.26 -2.19
C LEU A 725 -14.56 -12.36 -1.18
N LYS A 726 -13.37 -11.85 -1.52
CA LYS A 726 -12.64 -10.87 -0.68
C LYS A 726 -13.34 -9.52 -0.63
N GLN A 727 -13.77 -9.00 -1.78
CA GLN A 727 -14.50 -7.72 -1.87
C GLN A 727 -15.82 -7.76 -1.10
N ASN A 728 -16.53 -8.90 -1.13
CA ASN A 728 -17.76 -9.10 -0.37
C ASN A 728 -17.53 -9.37 1.13
N GLY A 729 -16.28 -9.39 1.60
CA GLY A 729 -15.93 -9.71 2.99
C GLY A 729 -16.32 -11.13 3.42
N VAL A 730 -16.55 -12.04 2.46
CA VAL A 730 -16.94 -13.43 2.73
C VAL A 730 -15.73 -14.24 3.19
N ILE A 731 -14.53 -13.92 2.69
CA ILE A 731 -13.28 -14.53 3.10
C ILE A 731 -12.25 -13.48 3.50
N SER A 732 -11.38 -13.85 4.43
CA SER A 732 -10.25 -13.03 4.89
C SER A 732 -8.92 -13.40 4.21
N PHE A 733 -8.81 -14.62 3.65
CA PHE A 733 -7.63 -15.05 2.90
C PHE A 733 -7.98 -16.06 1.80
N ALA A 734 -7.07 -16.18 0.82
CA ALA A 734 -7.09 -17.17 -0.24
C ALA A 734 -5.70 -17.76 -0.47
N SER A 735 -5.63 -19.06 -0.78
CA SER A 735 -4.40 -19.74 -1.21
C SER A 735 -4.59 -20.53 -2.50
N ILE A 736 -3.47 -20.90 -3.13
CA ILE A 736 -3.42 -21.81 -4.28
C ILE A 736 -2.47 -22.97 -3.97
N ALA A 737 -2.77 -24.18 -4.47
CA ALA A 737 -2.00 -25.39 -4.16
C ALA A 737 -1.37 -26.06 -5.40
N PRO A 738 -0.47 -25.38 -6.15
CA PRO A 738 0.16 -25.96 -7.33
C PRO A 738 1.23 -27.02 -6.99
N PHE A 739 1.60 -27.84 -7.98
CA PHE A 739 2.74 -28.77 -7.90
C PHE A 739 3.50 -28.85 -9.22
N ASP A 740 4.64 -29.55 -9.24
CA ASP A 740 5.55 -29.61 -10.40
C ASP A 740 5.05 -30.54 -11.52
N ASN A 741 3.92 -30.15 -12.11
CA ASN A 741 3.36 -30.72 -13.32
C ASN A 741 3.18 -29.60 -14.34
N SER A 742 3.56 -29.85 -15.60
CA SER A 742 3.56 -28.80 -16.63
C SER A 742 2.19 -28.17 -16.86
N ASP A 743 1.10 -28.95 -16.81
CA ASP A 743 -0.25 -28.45 -17.05
C ASP A 743 -0.73 -27.64 -15.84
N VAL A 744 -0.54 -28.16 -14.63
CA VAL A 744 -0.83 -27.46 -13.37
C VAL A 744 -0.05 -26.15 -13.28
N GLN A 745 1.26 -26.18 -13.49
CA GLN A 745 2.11 -24.98 -13.46
C GLN A 745 1.64 -23.94 -14.48
N THR A 746 1.30 -24.37 -15.69
CA THR A 746 0.81 -23.44 -16.74
C THR A 746 -0.44 -22.69 -16.28
N HIS A 747 -1.38 -23.38 -15.62
CA HIS A 747 -2.62 -22.79 -15.13
C HIS A 747 -2.40 -21.89 -13.91
N TYR A 748 -1.67 -22.36 -12.89
CA TYR A 748 -1.48 -21.60 -11.65
C TYR A 748 -0.49 -20.44 -11.78
N GLN A 749 0.52 -20.53 -12.65
CA GLN A 749 1.40 -19.40 -12.94
C GLN A 749 0.66 -18.30 -13.74
N ALA A 750 -0.24 -18.68 -14.66
CA ALA A 750 -1.10 -17.72 -15.35
C ALA A 750 -2.05 -17.00 -14.36
N LEU A 751 -2.62 -17.77 -13.43
CA LEU A 751 -3.42 -17.22 -12.33
C LEU A 751 -2.60 -16.27 -11.45
N TRP A 752 -1.41 -16.68 -11.04
CA TRP A 752 -0.53 -15.87 -10.21
C TRP A 752 -0.10 -14.57 -10.89
N ALA A 753 0.28 -14.63 -12.16
CA ALA A 753 0.69 -13.46 -12.93
C ALA A 753 -0.43 -12.41 -13.06
N SER A 754 -1.69 -12.84 -13.10
CA SER A 754 -2.84 -11.96 -13.31
C SER A 754 -3.53 -11.54 -12.00
N PHE A 755 -3.58 -12.42 -11.00
CA PHE A 755 -4.36 -12.25 -9.77
C PHE A 755 -3.55 -12.53 -8.49
N GLY A 756 -2.22 -12.60 -8.55
CA GLY A 756 -1.37 -12.84 -7.37
C GLY A 756 -1.53 -11.81 -6.25
N SER A 757 -2.04 -10.60 -6.54
CA SER A 757 -2.32 -9.57 -5.53
C SER A 757 -3.47 -9.90 -4.58
N VAL A 758 -4.40 -10.77 -5.00
CA VAL A 758 -5.54 -11.20 -4.17
C VAL A 758 -5.31 -12.60 -3.56
N ILE A 759 -4.16 -13.22 -3.78
CA ILE A 759 -3.78 -14.54 -3.25
C ILE A 759 -2.72 -14.35 -2.17
N ASP A 760 -2.98 -14.85 -0.95
CA ASP A 760 -2.11 -14.60 0.20
C ASP A 760 -0.97 -15.63 0.31
N TYR A 761 -1.25 -16.89 -0.01
CA TYR A 761 -0.33 -18.01 0.16
C TYR A 761 -0.27 -18.93 -1.06
N VAL A 762 0.91 -19.48 -1.32
CA VAL A 762 1.11 -20.56 -2.29
C VAL A 762 1.48 -21.82 -1.51
N ASN A 763 0.53 -22.73 -1.43
CA ASN A 763 0.64 -24.04 -0.81
C ASN A 763 1.28 -25.01 -1.81
N PHE A 764 2.51 -24.73 -2.24
CA PHE A 764 3.19 -25.58 -3.23
C PHE A 764 3.39 -27.00 -2.70
N GLN A 765 2.93 -28.01 -3.44
CA GLN A 765 2.90 -29.40 -3.00
C GLN A 765 4.28 -30.07 -3.19
N PHE A 766 5.25 -29.75 -2.35
CA PHE A 766 6.60 -30.33 -2.40
C PHE A 766 6.61 -31.85 -2.15
N TYR A 767 5.56 -32.41 -1.54
CA TYR A 767 5.41 -33.86 -1.42
C TYR A 767 5.18 -34.57 -2.75
N ALA A 768 4.84 -33.86 -3.83
CA ALA A 768 4.73 -34.43 -5.17
C ALA A 768 6.08 -34.78 -5.81
N TYR A 769 7.20 -34.29 -5.26
CA TYR A 769 8.53 -34.71 -5.70
C TYR A 769 8.82 -36.16 -5.28
N GLY A 770 9.69 -36.85 -6.02
CA GLY A 770 9.93 -38.27 -5.83
C GLY A 770 10.65 -38.63 -4.51
N PRO A 771 10.65 -39.91 -4.12
CA PRO A 771 11.17 -40.39 -2.83
C PRO A 771 12.70 -40.31 -2.71
N SER A 772 13.40 -40.10 -3.83
CA SER A 772 14.86 -39.91 -3.88
C SER A 772 15.29 -38.45 -3.70
N THR A 773 14.35 -37.53 -3.55
CA THR A 773 14.65 -36.10 -3.36
C THR A 773 15.42 -35.89 -2.07
N THR A 774 16.58 -35.27 -2.15
CA THR A 774 17.40 -34.90 -0.98
C THR A 774 17.00 -33.55 -0.41
N VAL A 775 17.51 -33.20 0.79
CA VAL A 775 17.31 -31.85 1.37
C VAL A 775 17.80 -30.76 0.42
N ASP A 776 19.00 -30.90 -0.16
CA ASP A 776 19.54 -29.90 -1.10
C ASP A 776 18.67 -29.76 -2.36
N GLN A 777 18.14 -30.88 -2.86
CA GLN A 777 17.21 -30.85 -4.00
C GLN A 777 15.89 -30.19 -3.61
N TYR A 778 15.35 -30.46 -2.42
CA TYR A 778 14.18 -29.77 -1.90
C TYR A 778 14.40 -28.25 -1.85
N LEU A 779 15.54 -27.80 -1.31
CA LEU A 779 15.87 -26.38 -1.24
C LEU A 779 16.01 -25.76 -2.63
N SER A 780 16.59 -26.48 -3.59
CA SER A 780 16.62 -26.06 -4.99
C SER A 780 15.21 -25.90 -5.55
N HIS A 781 14.36 -26.91 -5.38
CA HIS A 781 12.96 -26.84 -5.80
C HIS A 781 12.22 -25.69 -5.11
N TYR A 782 12.44 -25.46 -3.81
CA TYR A 782 11.83 -24.34 -3.08
C TYR A 782 12.22 -22.98 -3.68
N ASN A 783 13.49 -22.83 -4.06
CA ASN A 783 13.98 -21.64 -4.73
C ASN A 783 13.40 -21.48 -6.15
N ASP A 784 13.26 -22.58 -6.90
CA ASP A 784 12.63 -22.58 -8.21
C ASP A 784 11.17 -22.14 -8.12
N GLN A 785 10.42 -22.67 -7.14
CA GLN A 785 9.01 -22.29 -6.97
C GLN A 785 8.85 -20.88 -6.41
N THR A 786 9.76 -20.42 -5.55
CA THR A 786 9.81 -19.01 -5.13
C THR A 786 10.05 -18.07 -6.33
N ALA A 787 10.79 -18.52 -7.34
CA ALA A 787 10.96 -17.77 -8.58
C ALA A 787 9.73 -17.81 -9.48
N ASN A 788 9.07 -18.98 -9.60
CA ASN A 788 7.85 -19.15 -10.41
C ASN A 788 6.68 -18.32 -9.88
N TYR A 789 6.57 -18.20 -8.56
CA TYR A 789 5.54 -17.43 -7.86
C TYR A 789 6.14 -16.18 -7.20
N ASN A 790 6.94 -15.43 -7.97
CA ASN A 790 7.70 -14.29 -7.48
C ASN A 790 6.81 -13.27 -6.74
N GLY A 791 7.29 -12.80 -5.60
CA GLY A 791 6.57 -11.89 -4.71
C GLY A 791 5.54 -12.57 -3.79
N GLY A 792 5.28 -13.86 -3.98
CA GLY A 792 4.35 -14.66 -3.18
C GLY A 792 4.93 -15.17 -1.87
N THR A 793 4.03 -15.61 -0.99
CA THR A 793 4.40 -16.30 0.25
C THR A 793 4.32 -17.81 0.01
N ILE A 794 5.44 -18.44 -0.31
CA ILE A 794 5.51 -19.88 -0.60
C ILE A 794 5.68 -20.66 0.70
N LEU A 795 4.76 -21.55 1.01
CA LEU A 795 4.86 -22.40 2.20
C LEU A 795 5.64 -23.67 1.87
N ALA A 796 6.54 -24.08 2.77
CA ALA A 796 7.16 -25.40 2.68
C ALA A 796 6.13 -26.48 3.02
N SER A 797 6.28 -27.68 2.46
CA SER A 797 5.33 -28.76 2.69
C SER A 797 5.91 -30.16 2.59
N PHE A 798 5.17 -31.09 3.16
CA PHE A 798 5.37 -32.53 3.05
C PHE A 798 4.08 -33.28 3.37
N ALA A 799 4.03 -34.56 3.01
CA ALA A 799 2.89 -35.43 3.26
C ALA A 799 3.18 -36.47 4.35
N THR A 800 2.14 -36.95 5.02
CA THR A 800 2.21 -37.94 6.11
C THR A 800 1.55 -39.28 5.76
N ASP A 801 1.17 -39.47 4.50
CA ASP A 801 0.57 -40.70 3.96
C ASP A 801 1.57 -41.88 3.80
N ASN A 802 2.86 -41.63 4.08
CA ASN A 802 3.96 -42.58 3.88
C ASN A 802 4.00 -43.19 2.47
N SER A 803 3.56 -42.45 1.45
CA SER A 803 3.58 -42.89 0.06
C SER A 803 5.02 -43.22 -0.37
N PRO A 804 5.28 -44.43 -0.90
CA PRO A 804 6.62 -44.81 -1.36
C PRO A 804 7.07 -44.07 -2.62
N ASN A 805 6.16 -43.33 -3.26
CA ASN A 805 6.41 -42.59 -4.49
C ASN A 805 6.58 -41.08 -4.26
N SER A 806 6.51 -40.64 -3.01
CA SER A 806 6.52 -39.24 -2.61
C SER A 806 7.74 -38.93 -1.74
N LEU A 807 8.12 -37.66 -1.67
CA LEU A 807 9.12 -37.15 -0.73
C LEU A 807 8.73 -37.57 0.70
N SER A 808 9.71 -38.06 1.48
CA SER A 808 9.47 -38.42 2.88
C SER A 808 9.24 -37.19 3.77
N ALA A 809 8.37 -37.33 4.77
CA ALA A 809 8.11 -36.30 5.78
C ALA A 809 9.41 -35.86 6.51
N ASP A 810 10.29 -36.80 6.83
CA ASP A 810 11.60 -36.51 7.44
C ASP A 810 12.46 -35.58 6.58
N THR A 811 12.48 -35.81 5.26
CA THR A 811 13.25 -34.95 4.34
C THR A 811 12.62 -33.57 4.25
N GLY A 812 11.29 -33.50 4.14
CA GLY A 812 10.55 -32.23 4.11
C GLY A 812 10.76 -31.41 5.38
N LEU A 813 10.66 -32.02 6.56
CA LEU A 813 10.91 -31.35 7.83
C LEU A 813 12.39 -30.93 7.99
N SER A 814 13.33 -31.74 7.50
CA SER A 814 14.75 -31.38 7.48
C SER A 814 15.02 -30.17 6.59
N ALA A 815 14.38 -30.08 5.42
CA ALA A 815 14.45 -28.92 4.55
C ALA A 815 13.80 -27.68 5.19
N CYS A 816 12.67 -27.84 5.89
CA CYS A 816 12.07 -26.76 6.68
C CYS A 816 13.05 -26.24 7.74
N ASN A 817 13.80 -27.11 8.43
CA ASN A 817 14.81 -26.67 9.38
C ASN A 817 15.91 -25.82 8.72
N SER A 818 16.37 -26.21 7.53
CA SER A 818 17.34 -25.42 6.76
C SER A 818 16.79 -24.05 6.37
N LEU A 819 15.58 -23.99 5.82
CA LEU A 819 14.91 -22.72 5.48
C LEU A 819 14.68 -21.83 6.71
N HIS A 820 14.33 -22.43 7.85
CA HIS A 820 14.18 -21.70 9.11
C HIS A 820 15.51 -21.10 9.58
N ALA A 821 16.60 -21.87 9.52
CA ALA A 821 17.94 -21.39 9.88
C ALA A 821 18.44 -20.25 8.98
N GLU A 822 18.00 -20.24 7.72
CA GLU A 822 18.29 -19.17 6.75
C GLU A 822 17.36 -17.95 6.89
N GLY A 823 16.32 -18.04 7.72
CA GLY A 823 15.30 -16.98 7.87
C GLY A 823 14.39 -16.84 6.64
N SER A 824 14.32 -17.86 5.79
CA SER A 824 13.58 -17.88 4.53
C SER A 824 12.26 -18.65 4.61
N LEU A 825 11.92 -19.24 5.76
CA LEU A 825 10.70 -20.03 5.98
C LEU A 825 9.52 -19.16 6.47
N PRO A 826 8.52 -18.83 5.63
CA PRO A 826 7.34 -18.07 6.07
C PRO A 826 6.29 -18.92 6.79
N GLY A 827 6.29 -20.24 6.58
CA GLY A 827 5.34 -21.18 7.16
C GLY A 827 5.43 -22.57 6.52
N ILE A 828 4.68 -23.51 7.09
CA ILE A 828 4.64 -24.93 6.69
C ILE A 828 3.19 -25.36 6.49
N PHE A 829 2.91 -26.18 5.48
CA PHE A 829 1.65 -26.94 5.42
C PHE A 829 1.87 -28.45 5.29
N ILE A 830 0.92 -29.23 5.80
CA ILE A 830 1.04 -30.71 5.87
C ILE A 830 -0.21 -31.38 5.30
N TRP A 831 0.00 -32.28 4.34
CA TRP A 831 -1.03 -33.15 3.77
C TRP A 831 -0.94 -34.58 4.34
N SER A 832 -1.84 -35.08 5.16
CA SER A 832 -3.09 -34.50 5.68
C SER A 832 -3.27 -34.92 7.15
N ALA A 833 -4.27 -34.38 7.85
CA ALA A 833 -4.55 -34.77 9.24
C ALA A 833 -5.10 -36.20 9.32
N ASP A 834 -5.82 -36.61 8.27
CA ASP A 834 -6.42 -37.92 8.14
C ASP A 834 -5.34 -39.01 8.22
N ASP A 835 -4.24 -38.85 7.48
CA ASP A 835 -3.12 -39.80 7.48
C ASP A 835 -2.35 -39.77 8.82
N SER A 836 -2.08 -38.56 9.32
CA SER A 836 -1.35 -38.33 10.57
C SER A 836 -2.04 -38.90 11.81
N LYS A 837 -3.36 -39.14 11.77
CA LYS A 837 -4.10 -39.72 12.89
C LYS A 837 -3.55 -41.06 13.34
N SER A 838 -3.11 -41.89 12.38
CA SER A 838 -2.53 -43.21 12.68
C SER A 838 -1.12 -43.12 13.29
N GLU A 839 -0.40 -42.03 13.01
CA GLU A 839 0.99 -41.77 13.43
C GLU A 839 1.09 -40.80 14.62
N GLY A 840 -0.05 -40.49 15.26
CA GLY A 840 -0.11 -39.67 16.48
C GLY A 840 0.28 -38.20 16.30
N PHE A 841 0.20 -37.66 15.08
CA PHE A 841 0.49 -36.25 14.76
C PHE A 841 1.90 -35.76 15.14
N THR A 842 2.89 -36.66 15.01
CA THR A 842 4.29 -36.38 15.38
C THR A 842 4.87 -35.22 14.56
N TYR A 843 4.66 -35.21 13.24
CA TYR A 843 5.24 -34.19 12.35
C TYR A 843 4.57 -32.82 12.51
N GLU A 844 3.28 -32.77 12.81
CA GLU A 844 2.55 -31.53 13.10
C GLU A 844 3.12 -30.86 14.35
N THR A 845 3.40 -31.64 15.38
CA THR A 845 4.01 -31.14 16.62
C THR A 845 5.41 -30.59 16.36
N GLN A 846 6.22 -31.31 15.58
CA GLN A 846 7.58 -30.89 15.26
C GLN A 846 7.63 -29.66 14.35
N ALA A 847 6.77 -29.59 13.32
CA ALA A 847 6.68 -28.44 12.43
C ALA A 847 6.29 -27.16 13.20
N GLN A 848 5.30 -27.25 14.08
CA GLN A 848 4.89 -26.10 14.92
C GLN A 848 5.96 -25.71 15.95
N ALA A 849 6.68 -26.69 16.51
CA ALA A 849 7.81 -26.42 17.39
C ALA A 849 8.94 -25.71 16.66
N LEU A 850 9.26 -26.13 15.43
CA LEU A 850 10.25 -25.46 14.58
C LEU A 850 9.87 -24.00 14.33
N LEU A 851 8.63 -23.74 13.92
CA LEU A 851 8.12 -22.38 13.67
C LEU A 851 8.04 -21.50 14.92
N THR A 852 8.31 -22.02 16.11
CA THR A 852 8.28 -21.23 17.36
C THR A 852 9.62 -21.27 18.10
N SER A 853 10.67 -21.78 17.46
CA SER A 853 11.99 -22.03 18.05
C SER A 853 12.99 -20.88 17.92
#